data_AF-A0A960HTI7-F1
#
_entry.id   AF-A0A960HTI7-F1
#
_cell.length_a   1.000
_cell.length_b   1.000
_cell.length_c   1.000
_cell.angle_alpha   90.00
_cell.angle_beta   90.00
_cell.angle_gamma   90.00
#
_symmetry.space_group_name_H-M   'P 1'
#
loop_
_entity.id
_entity.type
_entity.pdbx_description
1 polymer ?
#
loop_
_entity_poly.entity_id
_entity_poly.type
_entity_poly.pdbx_seq_one_letter_code
_entity_poly.pdbx_strand_id
1 'polypeptide(L)'
;TLLGNFIMNDPTNSNGNVDSGSVRFDSTVDGAHQIVINLFGTATFNGAIGATTPLQAIQVRGVDGVFLNGGAVTNSRLQTWFGDVVLEADTVLTSTGDTDISFTGAYSLGSAAGGSLDGAFALTVNTGGATNFFTPVGATTPLTSITTDAAGTTVFTGAAITLSGNTATFNDAVILTADTLITDAGGVSFNNTVDGAFGLTVDAGGDVTFGDVVGGATPLASLSVGTDGAIIFADPITTADGAVTFEADTMAIAAAIDAGTGIVTLRPRTAGREIDLGTETATSLSLTDAELDLITAGILRIGSATAGSITFTDLISPALTDTLSLITGDQILDDHNVNAADVQVANLALQSVNGIANNELLETLVDTVAALNTTDGGIAILERFAGGDLIVGTVDGVVGLRNEATGANNVFNPTLAIQLETTDGNLTVNDDIYNSRRNICLVAQQGNGGAGDSLFTNNANIVNGDGGGNANNAQIDIRANNMTLAAGSTISAANRVILEDDPSSSSTIAINLGGADGVNTLGLTDAELDTVTTAGVLQIGHPDSGDITVLDRINPANVSTVDLETGGKVLDGDAFSVSPIEVTNLAIRAGTGIGTALDDLDVEVSNLAFSNAAGLVSIQGFTDMTIAAVDGLATSSNAGTTTAIEILSGELTFAVDTSSTGDATFTVPIITVGNSVTVNTSPAGTLAFNATTVNLDGNLSAVADGITGTATTVNVIGSTGGAELQDAVDVAAAGATVNVGDGTFAGNVAV
;
A
#
# COMPACT_ATOMS: atom_id res chain seq x y z
N THR A 1 14.90 37.25 -62.64
CA THR A 1 16.03 37.90 -61.95
C THR A 1 15.68 39.33 -61.58
N LEU A 2 15.85 39.69 -60.31
CA LEU A 2 15.75 41.03 -59.77
C LEU A 2 16.98 41.85 -60.16
N LEU A 3 16.76 43.07 -60.65
CA LEU A 3 17.82 44.04 -60.95
C LEU A 3 17.94 45.12 -59.85
N GLY A 4 17.12 45.01 -58.80
CA GLY A 4 17.04 45.90 -57.66
C GLY A 4 16.14 45.32 -56.58
N ASN A 5 16.04 46.02 -55.45
CA ASN A 5 15.14 45.63 -54.36
C ASN A 5 13.68 45.62 -54.83
N PHE A 6 12.95 44.56 -54.47
CA PHE A 6 11.53 44.43 -54.76
C PHE A 6 10.75 44.68 -53.48
N ILE A 7 9.96 45.75 -53.46
CA ILE A 7 9.10 46.09 -52.33
C ILE A 7 7.68 46.22 -52.88
N MET A 8 6.79 45.34 -52.42
CA MET A 8 5.36 45.44 -52.67
C MET A 8 4.65 45.58 -51.34
N ASN A 9 4.01 46.73 -51.13
CA ASN A 9 3.14 46.96 -50.01
C ASN A 9 1.77 47.30 -50.58
N ASP A 10 0.73 46.58 -50.17
CA ASP A 10 -0.64 47.05 -50.34
C ASP A 10 -0.89 48.16 -49.32
N PRO A 11 -1.00 49.44 -49.72
CA PRO A 11 -1.30 50.51 -48.79
C PRO A 11 -2.72 50.28 -48.29
N THR A 12 -2.87 50.16 -46.96
CA THR A 12 -4.15 50.12 -46.24
C THR A 12 -5.32 50.72 -47.01
N ASN A 13 -6.34 49.90 -47.26
CA ASN A 13 -7.63 50.40 -47.71
C ASN A 13 -8.11 51.46 -46.68
N SER A 14 -8.37 52.68 -47.15
CA SER A 14 -9.19 53.65 -46.44
C SER A 14 -10.61 53.72 -47.04
N ASN A 15 -10.92 52.86 -48.02
CA ASN A 15 -12.14 52.94 -48.83
C ASN A 15 -12.97 51.65 -48.89
N GLY A 16 -12.68 50.61 -48.09
CA GLY A 16 -13.58 49.45 -47.95
C GLY A 16 -13.85 48.64 -49.23
N ASN A 17 -12.96 48.70 -50.22
CA ASN A 17 -13.01 47.84 -51.40
C ASN A 17 -11.94 46.73 -51.28
N VAL A 18 -12.38 45.48 -51.16
CA VAL A 18 -11.57 44.27 -51.14
C VAL A 18 -11.08 43.99 -52.56
N ASP A 19 -9.88 44.45 -52.89
CA ASP A 19 -9.07 43.78 -53.90
C ASP A 19 -7.86 43.24 -53.14
N SER A 20 -7.98 42.02 -52.61
CA SER A 20 -6.90 41.32 -51.91
C SER A 20 -5.85 40.93 -52.94
N GLY A 21 -5.01 41.89 -53.34
CA GLY A 21 -4.02 41.69 -54.39
C GLY A 21 -3.15 40.48 -54.07
N SER A 22 -3.30 39.40 -54.85
CA SER A 22 -2.41 38.24 -54.81
C SER A 22 -1.20 38.44 -55.70
N VAL A 23 -0.06 37.89 -55.28
CA VAL A 23 1.15 37.82 -56.11
C VAL A 23 1.46 36.37 -56.42
N ARG A 24 1.79 36.10 -57.68
CA ARG A 24 2.21 34.79 -58.15
C ARG A 24 3.49 34.91 -58.95
N PHE A 25 4.52 34.17 -58.55
CA PHE A 25 5.74 33.96 -59.33
C PHE A 25 5.69 32.56 -59.94
N ASP A 26 5.56 32.47 -61.26
CA ASP A 26 5.47 31.18 -61.98
C ASP A 26 6.85 30.51 -62.22
N SER A 27 7.94 31.26 -62.02
CA SER A 27 9.31 30.80 -62.30
C SER A 27 10.26 31.26 -61.22
N THR A 28 11.52 30.84 -61.30
CA THR A 28 12.58 31.15 -60.33
C THR A 28 12.72 32.65 -60.05
N VAL A 29 12.75 33.00 -58.77
CA VAL A 29 12.97 34.38 -58.30
C VAL A 29 14.40 34.52 -57.78
N ASP A 30 15.30 35.01 -58.62
CA ASP A 30 16.74 35.17 -58.32
C ASP A 30 17.19 36.64 -58.28
N GLY A 31 18.35 36.90 -57.66
CA GLY A 31 19.08 38.16 -57.75
C GLY A 31 19.51 38.68 -56.38
N ALA A 32 20.72 39.26 -56.28
CA ALA A 32 21.32 39.70 -55.02
C ALA A 32 20.68 40.99 -54.47
N HIS A 33 19.37 40.95 -54.23
CA HIS A 33 18.54 42.05 -53.74
C HIS A 33 17.53 41.53 -52.73
N GLN A 34 16.90 42.42 -51.96
CA GLN A 34 15.87 42.03 -51.01
C GLN A 34 14.49 41.96 -51.68
N ILE A 35 13.64 41.08 -51.14
CA ILE A 35 12.19 41.04 -51.40
C ILE A 35 11.46 41.39 -50.11
N VAL A 36 10.54 42.34 -50.19
CA VAL A 36 9.55 42.63 -49.14
C VAL A 36 8.18 42.62 -49.79
N ILE A 37 7.31 41.70 -49.38
CA ILE A 37 5.93 41.59 -49.84
C ILE A 37 5.01 41.71 -48.64
N ASN A 38 4.09 42.67 -48.65
CA ASN A 38 3.06 42.86 -47.65
C ASN A 38 1.72 43.05 -48.33
N LEU A 39 0.90 42.00 -48.33
CA LEU A 39 -0.38 41.94 -49.04
C LEU A 39 -1.49 41.39 -48.15
N PHE A 40 -2.73 41.79 -48.45
CA PHE A 40 -3.92 41.15 -47.89
C PHE A 40 -4.32 39.87 -48.65
N GLY A 41 -3.89 39.71 -49.91
CA GLY A 41 -4.10 38.47 -50.69
C GLY A 41 -3.03 37.41 -50.45
N THR A 42 -2.97 36.43 -51.35
CA THR A 42 -2.00 35.33 -51.30
C THR A 42 -0.64 35.71 -51.90
N ALA A 43 0.44 35.09 -51.44
CA ALA A 43 1.75 35.14 -52.09
C ALA A 43 2.18 33.73 -52.50
N THR A 44 2.20 33.44 -53.80
CA THR A 44 2.52 32.10 -54.34
C THR A 44 3.84 32.08 -55.10
N PHE A 45 4.74 31.16 -54.74
CA PHE A 45 6.03 30.95 -55.39
C PHE A 45 6.08 29.54 -56.02
N ASN A 46 5.93 29.46 -57.35
CA ASN A 46 5.96 28.18 -58.08
C ASN A 46 7.36 27.76 -58.54
N GLY A 47 8.31 28.69 -58.56
CA GLY A 47 9.72 28.40 -58.79
C GLY A 47 10.52 28.61 -57.51
N ALA A 48 11.70 27.98 -57.45
CA ALA A 48 12.65 28.20 -56.36
C ALA A 48 13.03 29.68 -56.22
N ILE A 49 13.38 30.10 -55.01
CA ILE A 49 13.79 31.46 -54.68
C ILE A 49 15.30 31.46 -54.41
N GLY A 50 16.06 32.30 -55.09
CA GLY A 50 17.52 32.42 -54.90
C GLY A 50 18.34 31.21 -55.36
N ALA A 51 17.80 30.37 -56.25
CA ALA A 51 18.42 29.12 -56.70
C ALA A 51 19.79 29.31 -57.41
N THR A 52 19.95 30.36 -58.20
CA THR A 52 21.23 30.62 -58.90
C THR A 52 21.99 31.79 -58.31
N THR A 53 21.27 32.83 -57.89
CA THR A 53 21.84 34.00 -57.21
C THR A 53 21.01 34.26 -55.96
N PRO A 54 21.52 33.86 -54.78
CA PRO A 54 20.81 34.03 -53.52
C PRO A 54 20.28 35.45 -53.33
N LEU A 55 19.08 35.56 -52.77
CA LEU A 55 18.54 36.85 -52.39
C LEU A 55 19.38 37.47 -51.27
N GLN A 56 19.31 38.80 -51.10
CA GLN A 56 19.85 39.40 -49.89
C GLN A 56 18.99 39.02 -48.69
N ALA A 57 17.73 39.43 -48.68
CA ALA A 57 16.76 39.11 -47.63
C ALA A 57 15.40 38.85 -48.27
N ILE A 58 14.53 38.13 -47.58
CA ILE A 58 13.15 37.93 -48.02
C ILE A 58 12.21 38.07 -46.83
N GLN A 59 11.21 38.93 -46.97
CA GLN A 59 10.14 39.11 -46.00
C GLN A 59 8.82 39.05 -46.76
N VAL A 60 7.97 38.10 -46.41
CA VAL A 60 6.70 37.89 -47.14
C VAL A 60 5.56 37.76 -46.18
N ARG A 61 4.51 38.51 -46.45
CA ARG A 61 3.21 38.44 -45.81
C ARG A 61 2.13 38.39 -46.88
N GLY A 62 1.36 37.32 -46.86
CA GLY A 62 0.03 37.25 -47.48
C GLY A 62 -0.97 36.93 -46.39
N VAL A 63 -1.96 37.79 -46.16
CA VAL A 63 -2.99 37.53 -45.12
C VAL A 63 -3.82 36.29 -45.47
N ASP A 64 -4.07 36.05 -46.75
CA ASP A 64 -4.74 34.83 -47.25
C ASP A 64 -3.76 33.63 -47.43
N GLY A 65 -2.49 33.79 -47.05
CA GLY A 65 -1.48 32.73 -47.04
C GLY A 65 -0.29 32.94 -47.99
N VAL A 66 0.82 32.28 -47.65
CA VAL A 66 2.06 32.21 -48.43
C VAL A 66 2.27 30.76 -48.88
N PHE A 67 2.32 30.52 -50.19
CA PHE A 67 2.41 29.19 -50.78
C PHE A 67 3.81 28.97 -51.37
N LEU A 68 4.53 27.97 -50.86
CA LEU A 68 5.87 27.59 -51.27
C LEU A 68 5.81 26.29 -52.09
N ASN A 69 5.70 26.44 -53.41
CA ASN A 69 5.55 25.30 -54.33
C ASN A 69 6.88 25.00 -55.05
N GLY A 70 7.82 25.95 -55.00
CA GLY A 70 9.13 25.86 -55.66
C GLY A 70 10.19 25.04 -54.91
N GLY A 71 9.89 24.59 -53.68
CA GLY A 71 10.71 23.64 -52.91
C GLY A 71 12.07 24.13 -52.40
N ALA A 72 12.50 25.36 -52.72
CA ALA A 72 13.76 25.90 -52.20
C ALA A 72 13.74 27.42 -52.08
N VAL A 73 14.32 27.94 -51.00
CA VAL A 73 14.54 29.37 -50.76
C VAL A 73 15.95 29.58 -50.23
N THR A 74 16.76 30.37 -50.95
CA THR A 74 18.13 30.69 -50.56
C THR A 74 18.35 32.20 -50.48
N ASN A 75 18.77 32.68 -49.32
CA ASN A 75 19.12 34.08 -49.05
C ASN A 75 20.45 34.17 -48.28
N SER A 76 20.93 35.39 -48.04
CA SER A 76 22.22 35.68 -47.39
C SER A 76 22.10 36.60 -46.17
N ARG A 77 20.89 37.03 -45.85
CA ARG A 77 20.43 37.83 -44.70
C ARG A 77 19.01 37.34 -44.36
N LEU A 78 18.35 37.97 -43.38
CA LEU A 78 17.07 37.54 -42.81
C LEU A 78 16.03 36.99 -43.80
N GLN A 79 15.39 35.89 -43.39
CA GLN A 79 14.20 35.31 -44.01
C GLN A 79 13.04 35.34 -43.01
N THR A 80 11.93 35.98 -43.38
CA THR A 80 10.75 36.09 -42.50
C THR A 80 9.47 35.85 -43.26
N TRP A 81 8.66 34.95 -42.73
CA TRP A 81 7.34 34.58 -43.26
C TRP A 81 6.28 34.96 -42.25
N PHE A 82 5.32 35.78 -42.66
CA PHE A 82 4.23 36.25 -41.81
C PHE A 82 2.92 35.57 -42.17
N GLY A 83 2.14 35.20 -41.15
CA GLY A 83 0.83 34.59 -41.34
C GLY A 83 0.93 33.11 -41.73
N ASP A 84 -0.07 32.61 -42.45
CA ASP A 84 -0.12 31.20 -42.84
C ASP A 84 0.89 30.93 -43.95
N VAL A 85 1.71 29.91 -43.78
CA VAL A 85 2.68 29.40 -44.74
C VAL A 85 2.31 27.97 -45.07
N VAL A 86 2.09 27.69 -46.35
CA VAL A 86 1.72 26.37 -46.85
C VAL A 86 2.83 25.85 -47.77
N LEU A 87 3.39 24.69 -47.41
CA LEU A 87 4.30 23.93 -48.26
C LEU A 87 3.46 23.12 -49.26
N GLU A 88 3.73 23.29 -50.55
CA GLU A 88 3.15 22.45 -51.61
C GLU A 88 4.18 21.52 -52.28
N ALA A 89 5.39 21.48 -51.71
CA ALA A 89 6.49 20.58 -52.07
C ALA A 89 7.46 20.47 -50.88
N ASP A 90 8.29 19.43 -50.87
CA ASP A 90 9.44 19.35 -49.97
C ASP A 90 10.27 20.63 -50.10
N THR A 91 10.48 21.30 -48.98
CA THR A 91 11.00 22.67 -48.96
C THR A 91 12.30 22.77 -48.19
N VAL A 92 13.33 23.31 -48.83
CA VAL A 92 14.61 23.64 -48.21
C VAL A 92 14.76 25.16 -48.08
N LEU A 93 14.88 25.66 -46.86
CA LEU A 93 15.16 27.07 -46.58
C LEU A 93 16.63 27.20 -46.16
N THR A 94 17.37 28.13 -46.77
CA THR A 94 18.81 28.29 -46.55
C THR A 94 19.20 29.76 -46.41
N SER A 95 19.86 30.09 -45.29
CA SER A 95 20.46 31.39 -45.00
C SER A 95 21.98 31.28 -45.05
N THR A 96 22.57 31.61 -46.21
CA THR A 96 24.03 31.52 -46.46
C THR A 96 24.88 32.54 -45.68
N GLY A 97 24.24 33.46 -44.95
CA GLY A 97 24.91 34.46 -44.13
C GLY A 97 24.66 34.29 -42.64
N ASP A 98 24.19 33.11 -42.21
CA ASP A 98 23.99 32.74 -40.80
C ASP A 98 23.06 33.71 -40.05
N THR A 99 21.95 34.08 -40.70
CA THR A 99 20.92 34.96 -40.13
C THR A 99 19.59 34.24 -40.04
N ASP A 100 18.73 34.70 -39.14
CA ASP A 100 17.50 34.00 -38.76
C ASP A 100 16.58 33.66 -39.93
N ILE A 101 15.92 32.51 -39.79
CA ILE A 101 14.79 32.08 -40.60
C ILE A 101 13.60 32.01 -39.65
N SER A 102 12.60 32.86 -39.87
CA SER A 102 11.49 33.04 -38.90
C SER A 102 10.13 32.85 -39.55
N PHE A 103 9.32 31.97 -38.95
CA PHE A 103 7.89 31.88 -39.19
C PHE A 103 7.18 32.63 -38.08
N THR A 104 6.43 33.66 -38.42
CA THR A 104 5.82 34.57 -37.46
C THR A 104 4.35 34.81 -37.77
N GLY A 105 3.58 35.10 -36.72
CA GLY A 105 2.15 35.34 -36.87
C GLY A 105 1.85 36.50 -37.82
N ALA A 106 0.62 36.55 -38.30
CA ALA A 106 0.13 37.67 -39.08
C ALA A 106 0.21 38.93 -38.20
N TYR A 107 1.08 39.88 -38.54
CA TYR A 107 1.11 41.20 -37.90
C TYR A 107 -0.12 41.99 -38.36
N SER A 108 -1.31 41.66 -37.87
CA SER A 108 -2.49 42.49 -38.08
C SER A 108 -2.39 43.71 -37.16
N LEU A 109 -2.71 44.90 -37.69
CA LEU A 109 -2.83 46.13 -36.89
C LEU A 109 -3.97 45.97 -35.87
N GLY A 110 -3.69 45.34 -34.73
CA GLY A 110 -4.61 45.25 -33.59
C GLY A 110 -4.85 43.86 -32.98
N SER A 111 -4.30 42.78 -33.53
CA SER A 111 -4.41 41.45 -32.91
C SER A 111 -3.25 40.54 -33.29
N ALA A 112 -2.44 40.15 -32.30
CA ALA A 112 -1.32 39.21 -32.44
C ALA A 112 -1.78 37.74 -32.42
N ALA A 113 -2.80 37.38 -33.21
CA ALA A 113 -3.29 36.01 -33.29
C ALA A 113 -3.57 35.63 -34.75
N GLY A 114 -2.88 34.60 -35.25
CA GLY A 114 -3.05 34.02 -36.58
C GLY A 114 -1.71 33.71 -37.26
N GLY A 115 -1.66 32.64 -38.05
CA GLY A 115 -0.44 32.10 -38.67
C GLY A 115 -0.25 30.61 -38.34
N SER A 116 0.01 29.78 -39.34
CA SER A 116 0.49 28.41 -39.20
C SER A 116 1.56 28.09 -40.25
N LEU A 117 2.34 27.05 -40.02
CA LEU A 117 3.21 26.44 -41.02
C LEU A 117 2.68 25.04 -41.33
N ASP A 118 2.03 24.86 -42.47
CA ASP A 118 1.30 23.65 -42.83
C ASP A 118 1.77 23.06 -44.17
N GLY A 119 1.38 21.81 -44.45
CA GLY A 119 1.57 21.14 -45.74
C GLY A 119 2.21 19.76 -45.57
N ALA A 120 1.65 18.73 -46.20
CA ALA A 120 2.08 17.33 -46.04
C ALA A 120 3.42 17.03 -46.77
N PHE A 121 4.46 17.79 -46.46
CA PHE A 121 5.78 17.76 -47.07
C PHE A 121 6.88 17.95 -46.03
N ALA A 122 8.12 17.62 -46.41
CA ALA A 122 9.28 17.78 -45.55
C ALA A 122 9.75 19.24 -45.53
N LEU A 123 10.21 19.70 -44.38
CA LEU A 123 10.90 20.97 -44.23
C LEU A 123 12.34 20.75 -43.78
N THR A 124 13.30 21.27 -44.55
CA THR A 124 14.69 21.41 -44.12
C THR A 124 15.03 22.89 -43.94
N VAL A 125 15.56 23.28 -42.79
CA VAL A 125 15.99 24.65 -42.51
C VAL A 125 17.50 24.64 -42.24
N ASN A 126 18.26 25.44 -42.99
CA ASN A 126 19.71 25.55 -42.86
C ASN A 126 20.10 26.99 -42.57
N THR A 127 20.50 27.29 -41.34
CA THR A 127 20.96 28.63 -40.95
C THR A 127 21.90 28.59 -39.75
N GLY A 128 23.01 29.32 -39.80
CA GLY A 128 23.81 29.57 -38.58
C GLY A 128 23.19 30.58 -37.60
N GLY A 129 22.04 31.18 -37.94
CA GLY A 129 21.24 32.04 -37.07
C GLY A 129 20.13 31.27 -36.34
N ALA A 130 19.08 31.95 -35.87
CA ALA A 130 17.95 31.28 -35.23
C ALA A 130 16.92 30.76 -36.25
N THR A 131 16.49 29.52 -36.11
CA THR A 131 15.27 28.97 -36.71
C THR A 131 14.11 29.21 -35.74
N ASN A 132 13.30 30.24 -36.01
CA ASN A 132 12.21 30.63 -35.10
C ASN A 132 10.86 30.10 -35.59
N PHE A 133 10.23 29.22 -34.80
CA PHE A 133 8.85 28.79 -34.97
C PHE A 133 7.94 29.57 -34.02
N PHE A 134 7.54 30.79 -34.40
CA PHE A 134 6.61 31.62 -33.61
C PHE A 134 5.13 31.32 -33.88
N THR A 135 4.84 30.36 -34.76
CA THR A 135 3.49 29.92 -35.15
C THR A 135 3.37 28.40 -35.03
N PRO A 136 2.16 27.86 -34.82
CA PRO A 136 1.95 26.41 -34.85
C PRO A 136 2.44 25.78 -36.15
N VAL A 137 3.04 24.60 -36.04
CA VAL A 137 3.53 23.83 -37.18
C VAL A 137 2.64 22.61 -37.36
N GLY A 138 2.11 22.39 -38.57
CA GLY A 138 1.26 21.26 -38.90
C GLY A 138 -0.11 21.26 -38.23
N ALA A 139 -0.57 22.42 -37.75
CA ALA A 139 -1.83 22.54 -37.01
C ALA A 139 -3.06 22.13 -37.83
N THR A 140 -3.05 22.34 -39.15
CA THR A 140 -4.15 21.92 -40.04
C THR A 140 -3.75 20.78 -40.96
N THR A 141 -2.54 20.85 -41.51
CA THR A 141 -1.98 19.83 -42.41
C THR A 141 -0.58 19.50 -41.90
N PRO A 142 -0.43 18.45 -41.08
CA PRO A 142 0.85 18.08 -40.48
C PRO A 142 1.96 17.93 -41.52
N LEU A 143 3.16 18.45 -41.20
CA LEU A 143 4.34 18.24 -42.06
C LEU A 143 4.76 16.76 -42.04
N THR A 144 5.52 16.30 -43.03
CA THR A 144 6.02 14.90 -43.05
C THR A 144 7.39 14.74 -42.41
N SER A 145 8.07 15.83 -42.06
CA SER A 145 9.27 15.87 -41.20
C SER A 145 9.75 17.31 -41.08
N ILE A 146 10.54 17.57 -40.05
CA ILE A 146 11.36 18.78 -39.91
C ILE A 146 12.82 18.33 -39.76
N THR A 147 13.73 19.03 -40.41
CA THR A 147 15.18 18.87 -40.20
C THR A 147 15.84 20.23 -40.13
N THR A 148 16.49 20.55 -39.02
CA THR A 148 17.40 21.71 -38.94
C THR A 148 18.84 21.29 -39.20
N ASP A 149 19.72 22.21 -39.57
CA ASP A 149 21.15 21.96 -39.63
C ASP A 149 21.81 22.05 -38.25
N ALA A 150 23.12 21.79 -38.18
CA ALA A 150 23.84 21.72 -36.91
C ALA A 150 24.30 23.09 -36.37
N ALA A 151 24.26 24.14 -37.20
CA ALA A 151 24.67 25.47 -36.81
C ALA A 151 23.47 26.26 -36.28
N GLY A 152 23.71 27.28 -35.46
CA GLY A 152 22.64 28.16 -34.98
C GLY A 152 21.85 27.58 -33.80
N THR A 153 20.57 27.94 -33.73
CA THR A 153 19.63 27.51 -32.68
C THR A 153 18.22 27.38 -33.23
N THR A 154 17.44 26.42 -32.73
CA THR A 154 16.00 26.34 -32.96
C THR A 154 15.23 26.91 -31.76
N VAL A 155 14.29 27.81 -32.00
CA VAL A 155 13.52 28.47 -30.93
C VAL A 155 12.05 28.10 -31.04
N PHE A 156 11.51 27.53 -29.96
CA PHE A 156 10.09 27.24 -29.81
C PHE A 156 9.43 28.24 -28.87
N THR A 157 8.28 28.78 -29.27
CA THR A 157 7.57 29.81 -28.50
C THR A 157 6.16 29.40 -28.10
N GLY A 158 5.98 28.11 -27.81
CA GLY A 158 4.76 27.55 -27.23
C GLY A 158 3.66 27.18 -28.22
N ALA A 159 4.02 27.07 -29.49
CA ALA A 159 3.12 26.56 -30.52
C ALA A 159 3.34 25.06 -30.71
N ALA A 160 2.25 24.29 -30.85
CA ALA A 160 2.33 22.86 -31.09
C ALA A 160 3.01 22.57 -32.45
N ILE A 161 3.85 21.54 -32.48
CA ILE A 161 4.46 20.99 -33.70
C ILE A 161 3.81 19.64 -33.94
N THR A 162 3.04 19.53 -35.01
CA THR A 162 2.37 18.30 -35.40
C THR A 162 2.92 17.80 -36.73
N LEU A 163 3.35 16.54 -36.74
CA LEU A 163 3.95 15.86 -37.88
C LEU A 163 3.18 14.57 -38.18
N SER A 164 3.17 14.16 -39.45
CA SER A 164 2.40 13.01 -39.96
C SER A 164 3.22 11.73 -40.12
N GLY A 165 4.52 11.75 -39.85
CA GLY A 165 5.42 10.60 -39.96
C GLY A 165 6.88 10.98 -40.19
N ASN A 166 7.76 9.97 -40.34
CA ASN A 166 9.23 10.08 -40.34
C ASN A 166 9.80 10.68 -39.04
N THR A 167 11.09 10.98 -39.00
CA THR A 167 11.75 11.49 -37.78
C THR A 167 11.90 13.01 -37.84
N ALA A 168 11.33 13.73 -36.87
CA ALA A 168 11.68 15.12 -36.59
C ALA A 168 13.14 15.19 -36.09
N THR A 169 14.00 15.97 -36.74
CA THR A 169 15.42 16.04 -36.39
C THR A 169 15.84 17.49 -36.16
N PHE A 170 16.24 17.80 -34.93
CA PHE A 170 16.82 19.09 -34.55
C PHE A 170 18.31 18.90 -34.32
N ASN A 171 19.14 19.39 -35.25
CA ASN A 171 20.60 19.18 -35.20
C ASN A 171 21.35 20.31 -34.47
N ASP A 172 20.69 21.45 -34.25
CA ASP A 172 21.17 22.61 -33.52
C ASP A 172 20.56 22.66 -32.11
N ALA A 173 21.09 23.56 -31.26
CA ALA A 173 20.59 23.71 -29.89
C ALA A 173 19.15 24.26 -29.88
N VAL A 174 18.29 23.64 -29.07
CA VAL A 174 16.88 24.00 -28.93
C VAL A 174 16.68 24.88 -27.71
N ILE A 175 15.97 26.00 -27.89
CA ILE A 175 15.61 26.93 -26.82
C ILE A 175 14.08 27.01 -26.71
N LEU A 176 13.57 26.67 -25.54
CA LEU A 176 12.16 26.83 -25.17
C LEU A 176 11.94 28.24 -24.60
N THR A 177 10.96 28.95 -25.13
CA THR A 177 10.51 30.26 -24.61
C THR A 177 9.05 30.25 -24.15
N ALA A 178 8.37 29.11 -24.30
CA ALA A 178 7.08 28.78 -23.71
C ALA A 178 6.90 27.24 -23.76
N ASP A 179 5.90 26.72 -23.03
CA ASP A 179 5.61 25.29 -22.97
C ASP A 179 5.34 24.73 -24.37
N THR A 180 6.10 23.71 -24.77
CA THR A 180 6.11 23.21 -26.15
C THR A 180 5.59 21.78 -26.21
N LEU A 181 4.70 21.52 -27.18
CA LEU A 181 4.21 20.18 -27.52
C LEU A 181 4.70 19.79 -28.91
N ILE A 182 5.32 18.61 -29.01
CA ILE A 182 5.66 17.96 -30.28
C ILE A 182 4.87 16.65 -30.37
N THR A 183 4.13 16.48 -31.46
CA THR A 183 3.43 15.24 -31.80
C THR A 183 3.92 14.76 -33.17
N ASP A 184 4.46 13.54 -33.23
CA ASP A 184 4.90 12.93 -34.47
C ASP A 184 4.42 11.48 -34.54
N ALA A 185 3.98 11.03 -35.72
CA ALA A 185 3.68 9.62 -35.95
C ALA A 185 4.96 8.78 -36.16
N GLY A 186 6.11 9.40 -36.41
CA GLY A 186 7.42 8.74 -36.33
C GLY A 186 8.21 9.16 -35.08
N GLY A 187 9.53 9.28 -35.18
CA GLY A 187 10.42 9.56 -34.04
C GLY A 187 10.79 11.04 -33.88
N VAL A 188 11.42 11.39 -32.76
CA VAL A 188 11.92 12.76 -32.51
C VAL A 188 13.37 12.69 -32.03
N SER A 189 14.26 13.44 -32.67
CA SER A 189 15.69 13.45 -32.35
C SER A 189 16.17 14.88 -32.08
N PHE A 190 16.63 15.11 -30.86
CA PHE A 190 17.37 16.31 -30.48
C PHE A 190 18.86 15.94 -30.43
N ASN A 191 19.65 16.38 -31.41
CA ASN A 191 21.06 15.98 -31.51
C ASN A 191 22.01 17.00 -30.84
N ASN A 192 21.46 17.93 -30.07
CA ASN A 192 22.17 18.98 -29.33
C ASN A 192 21.32 19.38 -28.10
N THR A 193 21.77 20.37 -27.32
CA THR A 193 21.13 20.72 -26.05
C THR A 193 19.68 21.19 -26.22
N VAL A 194 18.88 20.93 -25.19
CA VAL A 194 17.50 21.44 -25.08
C VAL A 194 17.38 22.21 -23.78
N ASP A 195 17.17 23.52 -23.83
CA ASP A 195 17.18 24.40 -22.66
C ASP A 195 15.97 25.34 -22.63
N GLY A 196 15.58 25.78 -21.43
CA GLY A 196 14.58 26.83 -21.22
C GLY A 196 13.61 26.48 -20.08
N ALA A 197 13.26 27.46 -19.25
CA ALA A 197 12.46 27.28 -18.03
C ALA A 197 10.96 27.05 -18.31
N PHE A 198 10.65 26.09 -19.18
CA PHE A 198 9.33 25.74 -19.68
C PHE A 198 9.20 24.22 -19.81
N GLY A 199 7.96 23.74 -19.92
CA GLY A 199 7.67 22.33 -20.14
C GLY A 199 7.95 21.90 -21.58
N LEU A 200 8.53 20.72 -21.75
CA LEU A 200 8.57 20.02 -23.03
C LEU A 200 7.73 18.76 -22.97
N THR A 201 6.75 18.65 -23.87
CA THR A 201 5.99 17.42 -24.10
C THR A 201 6.27 16.88 -25.49
N VAL A 202 6.67 15.62 -25.58
CA VAL A 202 6.89 14.89 -26.83
C VAL A 202 6.00 13.65 -26.83
N ASP A 203 5.20 13.46 -27.89
CA ASP A 203 4.42 12.25 -28.13
C ASP A 203 4.76 11.73 -29.53
N ALA A 204 5.42 10.57 -29.60
CA ALA A 204 6.02 10.04 -30.82
C ALA A 204 5.54 8.60 -31.12
N GLY A 205 5.38 8.25 -32.39
CA GLY A 205 5.13 6.86 -32.82
C GLY A 205 6.41 6.02 -33.00
N GLY A 206 7.59 6.64 -32.88
CA GLY A 206 8.90 5.99 -32.92
C GLY A 206 9.86 6.60 -31.90
N ASP A 207 11.12 6.17 -31.92
CA ASP A 207 12.10 6.53 -30.88
C ASP A 207 12.20 8.04 -30.60
N VAL A 208 12.36 8.38 -29.33
CA VAL A 208 12.69 9.74 -28.88
C VAL A 208 14.12 9.74 -28.35
N THR A 209 15.00 10.50 -29.00
CA THR A 209 16.42 10.56 -28.68
C THR A 209 16.83 11.97 -28.23
N PHE A 210 17.49 12.07 -27.07
CA PHE A 210 18.25 13.23 -26.64
C PHE A 210 19.74 12.90 -26.74
N GLY A 211 20.42 13.48 -27.72
CA GLY A 211 21.83 13.23 -28.03
C GLY A 211 22.81 14.14 -27.31
N ASP A 212 22.34 15.07 -26.47
CA ASP A 212 23.15 15.96 -25.62
C ASP A 212 22.32 16.36 -24.38
N VAL A 213 22.90 17.17 -23.49
CA VAL A 213 22.32 17.59 -22.21
C VAL A 213 20.97 18.29 -22.39
N VAL A 214 20.00 17.91 -21.55
CA VAL A 214 18.69 18.58 -21.44
C VAL A 214 18.64 19.39 -20.15
N GLY A 215 18.33 20.67 -20.24
CA GLY A 215 18.20 21.58 -19.09
C GLY A 215 19.52 21.96 -18.42
N GLY A 216 20.65 21.79 -19.11
CA GLY A 216 21.98 22.05 -18.53
C GLY A 216 22.27 23.53 -18.30
N ALA A 217 21.95 24.40 -19.25
CA ALA A 217 22.15 25.84 -19.13
C ALA A 217 20.95 26.54 -18.47
N THR A 218 19.74 26.09 -18.79
CA THR A 218 18.51 26.54 -18.13
C THR A 218 17.60 25.34 -17.94
N PRO A 219 17.51 24.79 -16.71
CA PRO A 219 16.69 23.63 -16.41
C PRO A 219 15.25 23.79 -16.89
N LEU A 220 14.68 22.69 -17.39
CA LEU A 220 13.30 22.67 -17.87
C LEU A 220 12.32 22.82 -16.71
N ALA A 221 11.13 23.36 -16.95
CA ALA A 221 10.07 23.38 -15.92
C ALA A 221 9.42 22.00 -15.74
N SER A 222 9.44 21.16 -16.78
CA SER A 222 9.03 19.76 -16.75
C SER A 222 9.43 19.08 -18.07
N LEU A 223 9.49 17.75 -18.07
CA LEU A 223 9.69 16.94 -19.27
C LEU A 223 8.69 15.79 -19.30
N SER A 224 7.93 15.66 -20.38
CA SER A 224 7.02 14.54 -20.62
C SER A 224 7.32 13.93 -21.97
N VAL A 225 7.66 12.64 -22.01
CA VAL A 225 7.98 11.92 -23.25
C VAL A 225 7.14 10.66 -23.31
N GLY A 226 6.25 10.58 -24.29
CA GLY A 226 5.51 9.38 -24.65
C GLY A 226 5.98 8.86 -26.00
N THR A 227 6.26 7.56 -26.11
CA THR A 227 6.62 6.96 -27.39
C THR A 227 6.25 5.48 -27.52
N ASP A 228 5.83 5.07 -28.72
CA ASP A 228 5.67 3.66 -29.09
C ASP A 228 7.04 2.96 -29.33
N GLY A 229 8.11 3.73 -29.51
CA GLY A 229 9.50 3.27 -29.61
C GLY A 229 10.25 3.30 -28.28
N ALA A 230 11.55 3.54 -28.32
CA ALA A 230 12.40 3.68 -27.14
C ALA A 230 12.66 5.15 -26.77
N ILE A 231 12.84 5.41 -25.47
CA ILE A 231 13.40 6.67 -24.97
C ILE A 231 14.90 6.46 -24.74
N ILE A 232 15.73 7.28 -25.40
CA ILE A 232 17.17 7.11 -25.43
C ILE A 232 17.86 8.43 -25.11
N PHE A 233 18.74 8.43 -24.11
CA PHE A 233 19.61 9.55 -23.79
C PHE A 233 20.91 9.04 -23.15
N ALA A 234 22.02 9.74 -23.40
CA ALA A 234 23.34 9.38 -22.86
C ALA A 234 23.98 10.52 -22.05
N ASP A 235 23.29 11.67 -21.96
CA ASP A 235 23.71 12.85 -21.24
C ASP A 235 22.63 13.27 -20.22
N PRO A 236 23.00 14.04 -19.18
CA PRO A 236 22.07 14.39 -18.11
C PRO A 236 20.81 15.13 -18.57
N ILE A 237 19.71 14.85 -17.88
CA ILE A 237 18.44 15.58 -17.97
C ILE A 237 18.23 16.30 -16.64
N THR A 238 17.96 17.61 -16.67
CA THR A 238 17.73 18.43 -15.47
C THR A 238 16.47 19.27 -15.60
N THR A 239 15.61 19.21 -14.58
CA THR A 239 14.46 20.10 -14.42
C THR A 239 14.62 20.98 -13.18
N ALA A 240 13.89 22.09 -13.11
CA ALA A 240 13.85 22.98 -11.96
C ALA A 240 12.82 22.50 -10.93
N ASP A 241 13.08 21.36 -10.30
CA ASP A 241 12.13 20.65 -9.42
C ASP A 241 10.84 20.18 -10.14
N GLY A 242 10.91 20.16 -11.47
CA GLY A 242 9.80 19.83 -12.36
C GLY A 242 9.62 18.33 -12.56
N ALA A 243 8.40 17.88 -12.76
CA ALA A 243 8.15 16.46 -13.04
C ALA A 243 8.84 16.01 -14.34
N VAL A 244 9.39 14.79 -14.32
CA VAL A 244 9.84 14.05 -15.50
C VAL A 244 8.92 12.85 -15.66
N THR A 245 8.30 12.67 -16.81
CA THR A 245 7.41 11.53 -17.09
C THR A 245 7.83 10.86 -18.38
N PHE A 246 8.23 9.60 -18.29
CA PHE A 246 8.55 8.74 -19.41
C PHE A 246 7.51 7.64 -19.55
N GLU A 247 6.91 7.57 -20.74
CA GLU A 247 5.90 6.59 -21.12
C GLU A 247 6.35 5.85 -22.38
N ALA A 248 6.99 4.71 -22.18
CA ALA A 248 7.54 3.87 -23.24
C ALA A 248 7.65 2.43 -22.76
N ASP A 249 7.59 1.48 -23.68
CA ASP A 249 7.76 0.06 -23.36
C ASP A 249 9.23 -0.33 -23.19
N THR A 250 10.15 0.53 -23.65
CA THR A 250 11.60 0.37 -23.54
C THR A 250 12.22 1.71 -23.17
N MET A 251 13.02 1.74 -22.11
CA MET A 251 13.77 2.91 -21.66
C MET A 251 15.23 2.52 -21.51
N ALA A 252 16.14 3.40 -21.92
CA ALA A 252 17.58 3.21 -21.71
C ALA A 252 18.10 4.38 -20.87
N ILE A 253 18.14 4.21 -19.55
CA ILE A 253 18.57 5.26 -18.61
C ILE A 253 20.08 5.15 -18.43
N ALA A 254 20.84 5.78 -19.32
CA ALA A 254 22.31 5.71 -19.32
C ALA A 254 22.99 6.92 -18.65
N ALA A 255 22.22 7.92 -18.23
CA ALA A 255 22.73 9.14 -17.58
C ALA A 255 21.76 9.64 -16.51
N ALA A 256 22.21 10.64 -15.73
CA ALA A 256 21.45 11.18 -14.62
C ALA A 256 20.13 11.85 -15.07
N ILE A 257 19.06 11.58 -14.33
CA ILE A 257 17.82 12.37 -14.36
C ILE A 257 17.76 13.13 -13.04
N ASP A 258 17.85 14.45 -13.08
CA ASP A 258 17.74 15.32 -11.91
C ASP A 258 16.44 16.12 -11.96
N ALA A 259 15.44 15.64 -11.22
CA ALA A 259 14.18 16.32 -11.00
C ALA A 259 14.12 17.04 -9.65
N GLY A 260 15.23 17.11 -8.89
CA GLY A 260 15.27 17.67 -7.55
C GLY A 260 14.20 17.09 -6.63
N THR A 261 13.32 17.95 -6.13
CA THR A 261 12.16 17.57 -5.29
C THR A 261 10.92 17.13 -6.08
N GLY A 262 10.99 17.18 -7.41
CA GLY A 262 9.94 16.75 -8.33
C GLY A 262 9.76 15.23 -8.38
N ILE A 263 8.79 14.79 -9.18
CA ILE A 263 8.48 13.37 -9.36
C ILE A 263 9.05 12.89 -10.69
N VAL A 264 9.77 11.77 -10.67
CA VAL A 264 10.13 11.02 -11.88
C VAL A 264 9.18 9.85 -12.02
N THR A 265 8.41 9.80 -13.11
CA THR A 265 7.47 8.72 -13.40
C THR A 265 7.96 7.91 -14.59
N LEU A 266 8.17 6.61 -14.40
CA LEU A 266 8.53 5.65 -15.44
C LEU A 266 7.38 4.66 -15.61
N ARG A 267 6.73 4.62 -16.77
CA ARG A 267 5.60 3.71 -17.00
C ARG A 267 5.61 3.12 -18.41
N PRO A 268 5.08 1.90 -18.60
CA PRO A 268 4.86 1.37 -19.93
C PRO A 268 3.79 2.17 -20.67
N ARG A 269 3.89 2.21 -22.00
CA ARG A 269 2.87 2.81 -22.86
C ARG A 269 1.80 1.79 -23.23
N THR A 270 2.21 0.54 -23.45
CA THR A 270 1.29 -0.57 -23.72
C THR A 270 0.61 -1.03 -22.44
N ALA A 271 -0.72 -0.97 -22.41
CA ALA A 271 -1.50 -1.49 -21.29
C ALA A 271 -1.27 -3.01 -21.11
N GLY A 272 -1.12 -3.44 -19.85
CA GLY A 272 -0.83 -4.82 -19.46
C GLY A 272 0.62 -5.25 -19.69
N ARG A 273 1.51 -4.36 -20.17
CA ARG A 273 2.93 -4.62 -20.23
C ARG A 273 3.48 -4.78 -18.81
N GLU A 274 4.13 -5.91 -18.55
CA GLU A 274 4.80 -6.20 -17.30
C GLU A 274 6.00 -5.26 -17.09
N ILE A 275 6.37 -5.08 -15.82
CA ILE A 275 7.53 -4.31 -15.38
C ILE A 275 8.42 -5.25 -14.58
N ASP A 276 9.69 -5.33 -14.94
CA ASP A 276 10.70 -6.09 -14.21
C ASP A 276 11.66 -5.11 -13.53
N LEU A 277 11.81 -5.25 -12.22
CA LEU A 277 12.74 -4.47 -11.42
C LEU A 277 13.86 -5.38 -10.93
N GLY A 278 15.06 -5.16 -11.46
CA GLY A 278 16.27 -5.88 -11.06
C GLY A 278 17.07 -6.38 -12.26
N THR A 279 16.40 -7.03 -13.22
CA THR A 279 17.07 -7.61 -14.40
C THR A 279 16.52 -7.10 -15.73
N GLU A 280 17.41 -7.01 -16.71
CA GLU A 280 17.06 -6.62 -18.09
C GLU A 280 16.40 -7.78 -18.85
N THR A 281 15.12 -7.60 -19.21
CA THR A 281 14.37 -8.54 -20.04
C THR A 281 13.86 -7.89 -21.32
N ALA A 282 13.66 -8.70 -22.36
CA ALA A 282 13.21 -8.19 -23.67
C ALA A 282 11.69 -7.98 -23.76
N THR A 283 10.90 -8.49 -22.81
CA THR A 283 9.43 -8.57 -22.90
C THR A 283 8.68 -7.72 -21.89
N SER A 284 9.36 -7.17 -20.88
CA SER A 284 8.82 -6.21 -19.92
C SER A 284 9.41 -4.81 -20.15
N LEU A 285 8.91 -3.79 -19.46
CA LEU A 285 9.73 -2.62 -19.18
C LEU A 285 10.68 -3.04 -18.06
N SER A 286 11.97 -3.18 -18.36
CA SER A 286 12.98 -3.61 -17.40
C SER A 286 13.80 -2.43 -16.92
N LEU A 287 14.08 -2.40 -15.61
CA LEU A 287 14.89 -1.38 -14.96
C LEU A 287 15.77 -2.04 -13.90
N THR A 288 17.08 -1.87 -14.01
CA THR A 288 18.05 -2.32 -13.01
C THR A 288 18.23 -1.29 -11.90
N ASP A 289 18.72 -1.73 -10.75
CA ASP A 289 19.12 -0.83 -9.66
C ASP A 289 20.11 0.25 -10.10
N ALA A 290 21.09 -0.12 -10.94
CA ALA A 290 22.09 0.81 -11.48
C ALA A 290 21.49 1.91 -12.36
N GLU A 291 20.35 1.65 -13.02
CA GLU A 291 19.61 2.68 -13.77
C GLU A 291 18.79 3.58 -12.84
N LEU A 292 18.17 3.00 -11.81
CA LEU A 292 17.40 3.76 -10.83
C LEU A 292 18.30 4.63 -9.94
N ASP A 293 19.54 4.22 -9.69
CA ASP A 293 20.59 4.98 -9.02
C ASP A 293 20.95 6.29 -9.71
N LEU A 294 20.63 6.42 -11.00
CA LEU A 294 20.86 7.65 -11.77
C LEU A 294 19.75 8.70 -11.58
N ILE A 295 18.71 8.40 -10.80
CA ILE A 295 17.52 9.24 -10.69
C ILE A 295 17.50 10.00 -9.36
N THR A 296 17.66 11.31 -9.42
CA THR A 296 17.41 12.22 -8.29
C THR A 296 15.98 12.73 -8.37
N ALA A 297 15.16 12.38 -7.38
CA ALA A 297 13.76 12.78 -7.30
C ALA A 297 13.28 12.88 -5.85
N GLY A 298 12.23 13.67 -5.61
CA GLY A 298 11.48 13.60 -4.36
C GLY A 298 10.66 12.32 -4.26
N ILE A 299 10.18 11.83 -5.41
CA ILE A 299 9.49 10.54 -5.54
C ILE A 299 9.90 9.92 -6.88
N LEU A 300 10.39 8.68 -6.84
CA LEU A 300 10.48 7.82 -8.01
C LEU A 300 9.21 6.97 -8.08
N ARG A 301 8.40 7.19 -9.12
CA ARG A 301 7.16 6.45 -9.36
C ARG A 301 7.31 5.53 -10.55
N ILE A 302 7.01 4.24 -10.35
CA ILE A 302 7.11 3.23 -11.40
C ILE A 302 5.74 2.60 -11.64
N GLY A 303 5.38 2.50 -12.92
CA GLY A 303 4.16 1.88 -13.40
C GLY A 303 2.94 2.81 -13.45
N SER A 304 1.78 2.20 -13.65
CA SER A 304 0.49 2.86 -13.72
C SER A 304 -0.64 1.88 -13.46
N ALA A 305 -1.86 2.38 -13.24
CA ALA A 305 -3.06 1.54 -13.08
C ALA A 305 -3.42 0.71 -14.32
N THR A 306 -2.75 0.92 -15.46
CA THR A 306 -2.91 0.11 -16.67
C THR A 306 -1.71 -0.78 -16.97
N ALA A 307 -0.64 -0.75 -16.15
CA ALA A 307 0.50 -1.65 -16.30
C ALA A 307 0.11 -3.10 -15.95
N GLY A 308 0.87 -4.06 -16.47
CA GLY A 308 0.87 -5.44 -15.98
C GLY A 308 1.61 -5.57 -14.66
N SER A 309 1.88 -6.79 -14.24
CA SER A 309 2.56 -7.05 -12.96
C SER A 309 3.91 -6.34 -12.86
N ILE A 310 4.23 -5.89 -11.65
CA ILE A 310 5.58 -5.45 -11.28
C ILE A 310 6.24 -6.61 -10.55
N THR A 311 7.38 -7.07 -11.02
CA THR A 311 8.12 -8.18 -10.40
C THR A 311 9.49 -7.71 -9.98
N PHE A 312 9.87 -7.97 -8.72
CA PHE A 312 11.24 -7.84 -8.26
C PHE A 312 12.03 -9.10 -8.64
N THR A 313 13.12 -8.95 -9.37
CA THR A 313 14.02 -10.07 -9.76
C THR A 313 15.43 -9.93 -9.18
N ASP A 314 15.76 -8.76 -8.63
CA ASP A 314 16.98 -8.44 -7.87
C ASP A 314 16.66 -7.31 -6.88
N LEU A 315 17.59 -7.00 -5.96
CA LEU A 315 17.46 -5.88 -5.02
C LEU A 315 17.34 -4.55 -5.77
N ILE A 316 16.39 -3.72 -5.33
CA ILE A 316 16.20 -2.33 -5.75
C ILE A 316 16.46 -1.39 -4.58
N SER A 317 17.54 -0.62 -4.67
CA SER A 317 18.00 0.33 -3.65
C SER A 317 18.40 1.69 -4.26
N PRO A 318 17.48 2.43 -4.90
CA PRO A 318 17.82 3.67 -5.60
C PRO A 318 18.53 4.68 -4.69
N ALA A 319 19.78 5.01 -5.00
CA ALA A 319 20.68 5.76 -4.11
C ALA A 319 20.35 7.25 -3.94
N LEU A 320 19.52 7.82 -4.82
CA LEU A 320 19.27 9.28 -4.91
C LEU A 320 17.79 9.66 -4.73
N THR A 321 16.98 8.75 -4.21
CA THR A 321 15.58 9.01 -3.82
C THR A 321 15.24 8.23 -2.55
N ASP A 322 14.58 8.91 -1.60
CA ASP A 322 14.14 8.28 -0.36
C ASP A 322 12.76 7.62 -0.50
N THR A 323 12.02 7.93 -1.57
CA THR A 323 10.63 7.47 -1.77
C THR A 323 10.48 6.72 -3.09
N LEU A 324 10.03 5.47 -3.01
CA LEU A 324 9.61 4.67 -4.15
C LEU A 324 8.10 4.45 -4.11
N SER A 325 7.41 4.76 -5.21
CA SER A 325 5.99 4.46 -5.38
C SER A 325 5.77 3.53 -6.56
N LEU A 326 5.17 2.37 -6.30
CA LEU A 326 4.83 1.39 -7.32
C LEU A 326 3.32 1.39 -7.55
N ILE A 327 2.91 1.46 -8.82
CA ILE A 327 1.51 1.41 -9.22
C ILE A 327 1.35 0.41 -10.36
N THR A 328 0.47 -0.57 -10.19
CA THR A 328 0.16 -1.55 -11.23
C THR A 328 -1.34 -1.79 -11.36
N GLY A 329 -1.78 -2.14 -12.58
CA GLY A 329 -3.12 -2.65 -12.85
C GLY A 329 -3.30 -4.14 -12.53
N ASP A 330 -2.24 -4.82 -12.06
CA ASP A 330 -2.24 -6.25 -11.76
C ASP A 330 -1.60 -6.54 -10.38
N GLN A 331 -0.53 -7.34 -10.31
CA GLN A 331 0.12 -7.78 -9.06
C GLN A 331 1.50 -7.13 -8.86
N ILE A 332 1.92 -7.01 -7.61
CA ILE A 332 3.33 -6.80 -7.25
C ILE A 332 3.86 -8.14 -6.73
N LEU A 333 4.94 -8.64 -7.32
CA LEU A 333 5.48 -9.98 -7.08
C LEU A 333 6.94 -9.91 -6.64
N ASP A 334 7.32 -10.85 -5.79
CA ASP A 334 8.72 -11.12 -5.46
C ASP A 334 9.18 -12.40 -6.18
N ASP A 335 10.11 -12.29 -7.13
CA ASP A 335 10.81 -13.43 -7.76
C ASP A 335 12.34 -13.35 -7.51
N HIS A 336 12.75 -12.56 -6.52
CA HIS A 336 14.12 -12.45 -6.10
C HIS A 336 14.42 -13.59 -5.11
N ASN A 337 14.83 -14.74 -5.68
CA ASN A 337 14.93 -16.02 -4.98
C ASN A 337 16.10 -16.15 -3.97
N VAL A 338 16.33 -15.13 -3.14
CA VAL A 338 17.30 -15.11 -2.04
C VAL A 338 16.63 -14.55 -0.79
N ASN A 339 16.98 -15.08 0.39
CA ASN A 339 16.47 -14.55 1.65
C ASN A 339 17.17 -13.21 2.01
N ALA A 340 16.99 -12.18 1.21
CA ALA A 340 17.51 -10.82 1.38
C ALA A 340 16.40 -9.79 1.14
N ALA A 341 16.68 -8.50 1.26
CA ALA A 341 15.70 -7.49 0.89
C ALA A 341 15.59 -7.39 -0.64
N ASP A 342 14.38 -7.17 -1.14
CA ASP A 342 14.06 -6.92 -2.55
C ASP A 342 13.99 -5.42 -2.84
N VAL A 343 13.67 -4.64 -1.81
CA VAL A 343 13.59 -3.19 -1.90
C VAL A 343 14.15 -2.52 -0.66
N GLN A 344 14.97 -1.49 -0.88
CA GLN A 344 15.57 -0.67 0.16
C GLN A 344 15.39 0.82 -0.14
N VAL A 345 14.49 1.47 0.59
CA VAL A 345 14.20 2.91 0.51
C VAL A 345 13.66 3.38 1.87
N ALA A 346 13.70 4.67 2.19
CA ALA A 346 13.09 5.12 3.45
C ALA A 346 11.56 5.00 3.43
N ASN A 347 10.91 5.32 2.30
CA ASN A 347 9.45 5.35 2.18
C ASN A 347 8.99 4.54 0.97
N LEU A 348 8.09 3.58 1.19
CA LEU A 348 7.57 2.70 0.13
C LEU A 348 6.05 2.80 0.03
N ALA A 349 5.56 3.14 -1.16
CA ALA A 349 4.14 3.08 -1.53
C ALA A 349 3.89 1.97 -2.54
N LEU A 350 2.92 1.10 -2.27
CA LEU A 350 2.56 -0.03 -3.12
C LEU A 350 1.07 0.03 -3.49
N GLN A 351 0.75 0.04 -4.78
CA GLN A 351 -0.63 0.03 -5.26
C GLN A 351 -0.82 -1.06 -6.31
N SER A 352 -1.66 -2.05 -5.99
CA SER A 352 -1.99 -3.17 -6.87
C SER A 352 -3.50 -3.38 -7.00
N VAL A 353 -3.90 -4.14 -8.01
CA VAL A 353 -5.29 -4.57 -8.18
C VAL A 353 -5.49 -6.00 -7.69
N ASN A 354 -4.52 -6.88 -7.93
CA ASN A 354 -4.67 -8.32 -7.72
C ASN A 354 -3.71 -8.90 -6.68
N GLY A 355 -3.10 -8.07 -5.84
CA GLY A 355 -2.30 -8.45 -4.67
C GLY A 355 -0.85 -7.98 -4.70
N ILE A 356 -0.26 -7.94 -3.51
CA ILE A 356 1.12 -7.56 -3.23
C ILE A 356 1.77 -8.74 -2.52
N ALA A 357 2.81 -9.31 -3.17
CA ALA A 357 3.54 -10.48 -2.69
C ALA A 357 2.61 -11.70 -2.49
N ASN A 358 1.90 -12.06 -3.56
CA ASN A 358 0.98 -13.22 -3.57
C ASN A 358 1.69 -14.57 -3.79
N ASN A 359 2.98 -14.56 -4.07
CA ASN A 359 3.80 -15.75 -4.31
C ASN A 359 4.71 -16.06 -3.12
N GLU A 360 5.35 -15.03 -2.58
CA GLU A 360 6.23 -15.03 -1.41
C GLU A 360 6.09 -13.68 -0.68
N LEU A 361 6.60 -13.56 0.55
CA LEU A 361 6.61 -12.29 1.29
C LEU A 361 7.52 -11.29 0.56
N LEU A 362 7.08 -10.05 0.37
CA LEU A 362 7.97 -9.03 -0.17
C LEU A 362 8.94 -8.61 0.93
N GLU A 363 10.22 -8.89 0.75
CA GLU A 363 11.25 -8.50 1.70
C GLU A 363 11.71 -7.06 1.48
N THR A 364 11.66 -6.27 2.55
CA THR A 364 11.86 -4.82 2.49
C THR A 364 12.87 -4.36 3.54
N LEU A 365 13.53 -3.24 3.26
CA LEU A 365 14.29 -2.47 4.24
C LEU A 365 13.81 -1.01 4.17
N VAL A 366 12.75 -0.71 4.93
CA VAL A 366 12.03 0.57 4.84
C VAL A 366 11.66 1.12 6.21
N ASP A 367 11.61 2.45 6.34
CA ASP A 367 11.17 3.10 7.57
C ASP A 367 9.63 3.23 7.59
N THR A 368 9.04 3.63 6.46
CA THR A 368 7.59 3.81 6.33
C THR A 368 7.03 3.07 5.12
N VAL A 369 5.95 2.33 5.33
CA VAL A 369 5.23 1.60 4.28
C VAL A 369 3.77 2.00 4.23
N ALA A 370 3.25 2.10 3.01
CA ALA A 370 1.83 2.25 2.71
C ALA A 370 1.45 1.36 1.52
N ALA A 371 0.31 0.67 1.62
CA ALA A 371 -0.09 -0.29 0.59
C ALA A 371 -1.61 -0.27 0.35
N LEU A 372 -2.01 -0.41 -0.92
CA LEU A 372 -3.40 -0.53 -1.34
C LEU A 372 -3.54 -1.69 -2.33
N ASN A 373 -4.47 -2.60 -2.02
CA ASN A 373 -4.90 -3.67 -2.91
C ASN A 373 -6.44 -3.70 -3.03
N THR A 374 -6.97 -3.68 -4.26
CA THR A 374 -8.40 -3.34 -4.47
C THR A 374 -9.32 -4.46 -4.94
N THR A 375 -8.83 -5.49 -5.64
CA THR A 375 -9.71 -6.48 -6.31
C THR A 375 -9.50 -7.90 -5.84
N ASP A 376 -8.28 -8.44 -5.91
CA ASP A 376 -7.96 -9.81 -5.49
C ASP A 376 -6.63 -9.93 -4.75
N GLY A 377 -6.33 -11.06 -4.12
CA GLY A 377 -5.06 -11.26 -3.41
C GLY A 377 -4.98 -10.60 -2.02
N GLY A 378 -3.77 -10.58 -1.48
CA GLY A 378 -3.44 -10.01 -0.17
C GLY A 378 -2.33 -8.94 -0.23
N ILE A 379 -1.87 -8.55 0.96
CA ILE A 379 -0.71 -7.68 1.18
C ILE A 379 0.23 -8.42 2.12
N ALA A 380 1.44 -8.74 1.68
CA ALA A 380 2.37 -9.56 2.42
C ALA A 380 3.76 -8.92 2.39
N ILE A 381 4.22 -8.41 3.54
CA ILE A 381 5.44 -7.63 3.64
C ILE A 381 6.25 -8.10 4.84
N LEU A 382 7.52 -8.40 4.62
CA LEU A 382 8.50 -8.73 5.64
C LEU A 382 9.58 -7.64 5.65
N GLU A 383 9.83 -7.06 6.80
CA GLU A 383 10.87 -6.06 7.00
C GLU A 383 12.13 -6.72 7.58
N ARG A 384 13.29 -6.50 6.93
CA ARG A 384 14.58 -7.12 7.22
C ARG A 384 15.61 -6.17 7.86
N PHE A 385 15.20 -5.26 8.75
CA PHE A 385 16.15 -4.34 9.38
C PHE A 385 17.07 -5.07 10.33
N ALA A 386 18.30 -4.57 10.46
CA ALA A 386 19.14 -4.84 11.62
C ALA A 386 18.94 -3.72 12.66
N GLY A 387 17.78 -3.70 13.33
CA GLY A 387 17.49 -2.79 14.45
C GLY A 387 16.78 -1.46 14.13
N GLY A 388 15.81 -1.45 13.21
CA GLY A 388 15.06 -0.28 12.77
C GLY A 388 13.56 -0.48 12.92
N ASP A 389 12.82 0.60 13.15
CA ASP A 389 11.38 0.55 13.40
C ASP A 389 10.60 0.68 12.09
N LEU A 390 9.61 -0.18 11.87
CA LEU A 390 8.70 -0.08 10.74
C LEU A 390 7.46 0.73 11.11
N ILE A 391 7.11 1.70 10.26
CA ILE A 391 5.92 2.53 10.41
C ILE A 391 4.93 2.22 9.29
N VAL A 392 3.71 1.83 9.66
CA VAL A 392 2.56 1.92 8.76
C VAL A 392 2.06 3.37 8.76
N GLY A 393 2.22 4.04 7.63
CA GLY A 393 1.95 5.48 7.50
C GLY A 393 1.42 5.87 6.13
N THR A 394 1.65 7.12 5.73
CA THR A 394 1.22 7.68 4.45
C THR A 394 2.44 7.93 3.56
N VAL A 395 2.46 7.32 2.38
CA VAL A 395 3.54 7.45 1.38
C VAL A 395 2.93 7.73 0.01
N ASP A 396 3.39 8.78 -0.68
CA ASP A 396 2.88 9.22 -2.00
C ASP A 396 1.33 9.27 -2.10
N GLY A 397 0.67 9.69 -1.01
CA GLY A 397 -0.80 9.76 -0.93
C GLY A 397 -1.52 8.43 -0.71
N VAL A 398 -0.81 7.30 -0.69
CA VAL A 398 -1.31 6.01 -0.18
C VAL A 398 -1.29 6.07 1.34
N VAL A 399 -2.37 5.64 1.98
CA VAL A 399 -2.59 5.77 3.44
C VAL A 399 -2.72 4.39 4.05
N GLY A 400 -1.85 4.08 5.00
CA GLY A 400 -1.86 2.85 5.79
C GLY A 400 -1.75 1.58 4.95
N LEU A 401 -2.33 0.48 5.44
CA LEU A 401 -2.41 -0.78 4.70
C LEU A 401 -3.89 -1.12 4.43
N ARG A 402 -4.31 -1.10 3.18
CA ARG A 402 -5.70 -1.35 2.80
C ARG A 402 -5.83 -2.48 1.80
N ASN A 403 -6.34 -3.61 2.26
CA ASN A 403 -6.81 -4.68 1.40
C ASN A 403 -8.34 -4.60 1.29
N GLU A 404 -8.81 -3.90 0.25
CA GLU A 404 -10.24 -3.72 -0.06
C GLU A 404 -10.80 -4.81 -0.96
N ALA A 405 -9.94 -5.75 -1.32
CA ALA A 405 -10.22 -6.70 -2.35
C ALA A 405 -11.47 -7.56 -2.01
N THR A 406 -12.23 -7.97 -3.03
CA THR A 406 -13.49 -8.75 -2.87
C THR A 406 -13.53 -10.04 -3.69
N GLY A 407 -12.52 -10.26 -4.54
CA GLY A 407 -12.32 -11.47 -5.32
C GLY A 407 -12.28 -12.74 -4.46
N ALA A 408 -12.76 -13.84 -5.06
CA ALA A 408 -12.85 -15.16 -4.45
C ALA A 408 -11.65 -16.06 -4.80
N ASN A 409 -10.65 -15.54 -5.52
CA ASN A 409 -9.49 -16.35 -5.89
C ASN A 409 -8.65 -16.60 -4.64
N ASN A 410 -8.67 -17.85 -4.17
CA ASN A 410 -8.00 -18.25 -2.94
C ASN A 410 -6.53 -18.64 -3.15
N VAL A 411 -6.00 -18.47 -4.37
CA VAL A 411 -4.64 -18.87 -4.74
C VAL A 411 -3.70 -17.69 -4.57
N PHE A 412 -3.30 -17.43 -3.33
CA PHE A 412 -2.19 -16.56 -2.98
C PHE A 412 -1.51 -17.10 -1.72
N ASN A 413 -0.19 -16.97 -1.69
CA ASN A 413 0.72 -17.31 -0.61
C ASN A 413 1.44 -16.01 -0.23
N PRO A 414 1.27 -15.49 1.00
CA PRO A 414 0.76 -16.18 2.18
C PRO A 414 -0.76 -16.36 2.23
N THR A 415 -1.22 -17.25 3.11
CA THR A 415 -2.65 -17.57 3.29
C THR A 415 -3.44 -16.44 3.96
N LEU A 416 -2.74 -15.45 4.52
CA LEU A 416 -3.28 -14.26 5.15
C LEU A 416 -3.61 -13.20 4.11
N ALA A 417 -4.57 -12.33 4.43
CA ALA A 417 -4.95 -11.25 3.54
C ALA A 417 -4.12 -9.98 3.79
N ILE A 418 -3.73 -9.75 5.04
CA ILE A 418 -2.65 -8.83 5.39
C ILE A 418 -1.69 -9.58 6.31
N GLN A 419 -0.42 -9.62 5.94
CA GLN A 419 0.69 -10.09 6.77
C GLN A 419 1.77 -9.02 6.75
N LEU A 420 2.11 -8.50 7.92
CA LEU A 420 3.16 -7.52 8.11
C LEU A 420 4.06 -7.97 9.25
N GLU A 421 5.33 -8.19 8.95
CA GLU A 421 6.29 -8.69 9.92
C GLU A 421 7.56 -7.85 9.89
N THR A 422 8.18 -7.69 11.05
CA THR A 422 9.56 -7.18 11.18
C THR A 422 10.43 -8.33 11.67
N THR A 423 11.72 -8.34 11.34
CA THR A 423 12.66 -9.39 11.81
C THR A 423 13.55 -8.96 12.97
N ASP A 424 13.74 -7.65 13.18
CA ASP A 424 14.49 -7.07 14.32
C ASP A 424 14.11 -5.59 14.50
N GLY A 425 12.90 -5.34 15.00
CA GLY A 425 12.38 -3.97 15.06
C GLY A 425 11.03 -3.82 15.73
N ASN A 426 10.69 -2.58 16.07
CA ASN A 426 9.35 -2.23 16.51
C ASN A 426 8.42 -2.08 15.30
N LEU A 427 7.13 -2.29 15.51
CA LEU A 427 6.10 -2.01 14.52
C LEU A 427 5.16 -0.93 15.06
N THR A 428 5.09 0.21 14.36
CA THR A 428 4.20 1.33 14.70
C THR A 428 3.13 1.52 13.64
N VAL A 429 1.86 1.52 14.05
CA VAL A 429 0.71 1.78 13.18
C VAL A 429 0.20 3.19 13.42
N ASN A 430 0.54 4.12 12.52
CA ASN A 430 0.13 5.53 12.59
C ASN A 430 -1.05 5.86 11.68
N ASP A 431 -1.25 5.09 10.62
CA ASP A 431 -2.40 5.18 9.71
C ASP A 431 -3.19 3.87 9.69
N ASP A 432 -4.46 3.96 9.32
CA ASP A 432 -5.41 2.85 9.42
C ASP A 432 -4.97 1.60 8.63
N ILE A 433 -5.18 0.43 9.23
CA ILE A 433 -5.09 -0.87 8.57
C ILE A 433 -6.52 -1.38 8.35
N TYR A 434 -6.88 -1.65 7.10
CA TYR A 434 -8.19 -2.19 6.76
C TYR A 434 -8.06 -3.45 5.90
N ASN A 435 -8.80 -4.48 6.27
CA ASN A 435 -8.90 -5.72 5.53
C ASN A 435 -10.36 -6.14 5.38
N SER A 436 -10.77 -6.56 4.19
CA SER A 436 -12.15 -6.97 3.90
C SER A 436 -12.40 -8.48 3.98
N ARG A 437 -11.34 -9.31 4.10
CA ARG A 437 -11.47 -10.78 4.07
C ARG A 437 -10.29 -11.54 4.67
N ARG A 438 -10.52 -12.76 5.15
CA ARG A 438 -9.53 -13.59 5.88
C ARG A 438 -9.00 -12.84 7.10
N ASN A 439 -7.69 -12.88 7.35
CA ASN A 439 -7.07 -12.46 8.60
C ASN A 439 -6.02 -11.38 8.36
N ILE A 440 -5.77 -10.61 9.42
CA ILE A 440 -4.63 -9.71 9.57
C ILE A 440 -3.67 -10.36 10.56
N CYS A 441 -2.38 -10.43 10.22
CA CYS A 441 -1.30 -10.80 11.13
C CYS A 441 -0.27 -9.68 11.16
N LEU A 442 0.04 -9.17 12.35
CA LEU A 442 1.03 -8.12 12.58
C LEU A 442 2.06 -8.63 13.60
N VAL A 443 3.34 -8.64 13.22
CA VAL A 443 4.39 -9.23 14.06
C VAL A 443 5.54 -8.23 14.23
N ALA A 444 5.78 -7.81 15.47
CA ALA A 444 7.01 -7.16 15.88
C ALA A 444 7.95 -8.24 16.45
N GLN A 445 8.98 -8.65 15.70
CA GLN A 445 9.87 -9.72 16.15
C GLN A 445 11.12 -9.19 16.86
N GLN A 446 11.60 -9.95 17.84
CA GLN A 446 12.92 -9.77 18.41
C GLN A 446 13.99 -10.35 17.47
N GLY A 447 15.00 -9.57 17.09
CA GLY A 447 16.10 -10.07 16.27
C GLY A 447 16.85 -11.22 16.93
N ASN A 448 17.28 -12.18 16.12
CA ASN A 448 18.10 -13.33 16.54
C ASN A 448 19.42 -12.84 17.20
N GLY A 449 19.40 -12.66 18.54
CA GLY A 449 20.55 -12.22 19.35
C GLY A 449 20.48 -10.79 19.90
N GLY A 450 19.39 -10.06 19.69
CA GLY A 450 19.12 -8.75 20.31
C GLY A 450 18.65 -8.89 21.76
N ALA A 451 19.12 -7.99 22.63
CA ALA A 451 18.73 -7.95 24.05
C ALA A 451 17.56 -6.99 24.34
N GLY A 452 16.77 -6.64 23.32
CA GLY A 452 15.65 -5.68 23.41
C GLY A 452 14.30 -6.37 23.22
N ASP A 453 13.27 -5.82 23.85
CA ASP A 453 11.88 -6.24 23.65
C ASP A 453 11.33 -5.63 22.34
N SER A 454 10.66 -6.44 21.52
CA SER A 454 9.92 -5.92 20.37
C SER A 454 8.67 -5.18 20.84
N LEU A 455 8.46 -3.95 20.35
CA LEU A 455 7.29 -3.14 20.67
C LEU A 455 6.35 -3.06 19.48
N PHE A 456 5.09 -3.36 19.71
CA PHE A 456 4.00 -2.98 18.82
C PHE A 456 3.30 -1.73 19.37
N THR A 457 3.15 -0.70 18.54
CA THR A 457 2.43 0.53 18.90
C THR A 457 1.26 0.74 17.95
N ASN A 458 0.04 0.86 18.48
CA ASN A 458 -1.14 1.19 17.67
C ASN A 458 -1.67 2.60 17.99
N ASN A 459 -1.63 3.49 17.00
CA ASN A 459 -2.15 4.85 17.07
C ASN A 459 -3.36 5.08 16.14
N ALA A 460 -3.81 4.06 15.42
CA ALA A 460 -4.84 4.17 14.38
C ALA A 460 -5.89 3.04 14.47
N ASN A 461 -6.79 2.96 13.50
CA ASN A 461 -7.77 1.87 13.45
C ASN A 461 -7.21 0.67 12.69
N ILE A 462 -7.27 -0.51 13.31
CA ILE A 462 -6.97 -1.80 12.69
C ILE A 462 -8.29 -2.55 12.60
N VAL A 463 -8.83 -2.66 11.40
CA VAL A 463 -10.18 -3.20 11.17
C VAL A 463 -10.11 -4.36 10.19
N ASN A 464 -10.51 -5.53 10.66
CA ASN A 464 -10.84 -6.66 9.82
C ASN A 464 -12.36 -6.72 9.60
N GLY A 465 -12.80 -6.15 8.48
CA GLY A 465 -14.18 -6.08 8.03
C GLY A 465 -14.72 -7.35 7.36
N ASP A 466 -14.00 -8.48 7.39
CA ASP A 466 -14.57 -9.76 6.98
C ASP A 466 -15.78 -10.09 7.87
N GLY A 467 -16.92 -10.38 7.25
CA GLY A 467 -18.18 -10.68 7.95
C GLY A 467 -18.18 -12.00 8.76
N GLY A 468 -17.06 -12.73 8.84
CA GLY A 468 -16.90 -13.89 9.71
C GLY A 468 -17.67 -15.13 9.24
N GLY A 469 -17.93 -15.26 7.93
CA GLY A 469 -18.63 -16.43 7.37
C GLY A 469 -17.88 -17.76 7.55
N ASN A 470 -16.58 -17.71 7.83
CA ASN A 470 -15.72 -18.85 8.14
C ASN A 470 -15.07 -18.61 9.52
N ALA A 471 -15.10 -19.63 10.39
CA ALA A 471 -14.56 -19.57 11.75
C ALA A 471 -13.04 -19.37 11.82
N ASN A 472 -12.32 -19.57 10.72
CA ASN A 472 -10.87 -19.31 10.63
C ASN A 472 -10.55 -17.96 9.96
N ASN A 473 -11.58 -17.17 9.61
CA ASN A 473 -11.44 -15.86 9.00
C ASN A 473 -11.86 -14.76 10.01
N ALA A 474 -11.73 -13.50 9.59
CA ALA A 474 -12.10 -12.32 10.38
C ALA A 474 -11.34 -12.24 11.70
N GLN A 475 -10.08 -12.69 11.69
CA GLN A 475 -9.18 -12.63 12.84
C GLN A 475 -8.17 -11.51 12.68
N ILE A 476 -7.77 -10.92 13.80
CA ILE A 476 -6.59 -10.07 13.91
C ILE A 476 -5.66 -10.74 14.90
N ASP A 477 -4.44 -11.00 14.48
CA ASP A 477 -3.36 -11.58 15.28
C ASP A 477 -2.23 -10.56 15.39
N ILE A 478 -1.86 -10.21 16.62
CA ILE A 478 -0.81 -9.24 16.92
C ILE A 478 0.18 -9.89 17.88
N ARG A 479 1.45 -9.88 17.47
CA ARG A 479 2.56 -10.51 18.20
C ARG A 479 3.64 -9.50 18.50
N ALA A 480 3.94 -9.32 19.79
CA ALA A 480 5.03 -8.47 20.25
C ALA A 480 5.35 -8.75 21.73
N ASN A 481 6.58 -8.50 22.15
CA ASN A 481 6.94 -8.64 23.56
C ASN A 481 6.26 -7.57 24.42
N ASN A 482 6.09 -6.37 23.87
CA ASN A 482 5.42 -5.23 24.50
C ASN A 482 4.39 -4.64 23.54
N MET A 483 3.29 -4.11 24.06
CA MET A 483 2.23 -3.51 23.26
C MET A 483 1.77 -2.19 23.88
N THR A 484 1.85 -1.11 23.11
CA THR A 484 1.25 0.18 23.47
C THR A 484 0.03 0.45 22.58
N LEU A 485 -1.17 0.37 23.17
CA LEU A 485 -2.43 0.60 22.44
C LEU A 485 -3.01 1.97 22.80
N ALA A 486 -2.85 2.96 21.92
CA ALA A 486 -3.17 4.34 22.23
C ALA A 486 -4.67 4.59 22.41
N ALA A 487 -5.02 5.47 23.35
CA ALA A 487 -6.40 5.89 23.56
C ALA A 487 -6.97 6.54 22.28
N GLY A 488 -8.09 6.01 21.77
CA GLY A 488 -8.74 6.45 20.54
C GLY A 488 -8.34 5.67 19.29
N SER A 489 -7.35 4.76 19.38
CA SER A 489 -7.13 3.69 18.41
C SER A 489 -8.22 2.61 18.56
N THR A 490 -8.37 1.75 17.55
CA THR A 490 -9.25 0.59 17.65
C THR A 490 -8.62 -0.65 17.03
N ILE A 491 -8.89 -1.82 17.60
CA ILE A 491 -8.58 -3.12 17.00
C ILE A 491 -9.89 -3.89 16.90
N SER A 492 -10.42 -4.03 15.68
CA SER A 492 -11.77 -4.56 15.47
C SER A 492 -11.82 -5.74 14.52
N ALA A 493 -12.34 -6.86 15.01
CA ALA A 493 -12.52 -8.08 14.25
C ALA A 493 -13.88 -8.70 14.55
N ALA A 494 -14.50 -9.36 13.56
CA ALA A 494 -15.80 -10.01 13.79
C ALA A 494 -15.69 -11.30 14.61
N ASN A 495 -14.56 -12.01 14.52
CA ASN A 495 -14.41 -13.36 15.07
C ASN A 495 -13.42 -13.44 16.24
N ARG A 496 -12.15 -13.09 16.03
CA ARG A 496 -11.14 -13.16 17.09
C ARG A 496 -10.13 -12.03 16.99
N VAL A 497 -9.78 -11.44 18.13
CA VAL A 497 -8.56 -10.64 18.26
C VAL A 497 -7.62 -11.41 19.18
N ILE A 498 -6.39 -11.63 18.73
CA ILE A 498 -5.34 -12.35 19.46
C ILE A 498 -4.24 -11.34 19.77
N LEU A 499 -3.93 -11.19 21.05
CA LEU A 499 -2.80 -10.41 21.53
C LEU A 499 -1.84 -11.38 22.23
N GLU A 500 -0.69 -11.62 21.64
CA GLU A 500 0.26 -12.61 22.15
C GLU A 500 1.70 -12.10 22.17
N ASP A 501 2.52 -12.69 23.03
CA ASP A 501 3.96 -12.45 23.04
C ASP A 501 4.63 -13.06 21.80
N ASP A 502 5.84 -12.60 21.45
CA ASP A 502 6.55 -13.14 20.29
C ASP A 502 7.09 -14.56 20.60
N PRO A 503 6.56 -15.61 19.94
CA PRO A 503 6.98 -16.99 20.18
C PRO A 503 8.41 -17.27 19.68
N SER A 504 8.99 -16.38 18.88
CA SER A 504 10.36 -16.50 18.38
C SER A 504 11.42 -16.12 19.43
N SER A 505 11.00 -15.51 20.53
CA SER A 505 11.87 -15.16 21.65
C SER A 505 12.50 -16.40 22.29
N SER A 506 13.76 -16.30 22.72
CA SER A 506 14.51 -17.43 23.30
C SER A 506 14.07 -17.81 24.74
N SER A 507 13.11 -17.10 25.32
CA SER A 507 12.59 -17.27 26.67
C SER A 507 11.08 -17.06 26.70
N THR A 508 10.34 -17.89 27.42
CA THR A 508 8.91 -17.68 27.69
C THR A 508 8.66 -16.29 28.27
N ILE A 509 7.79 -15.49 27.65
CA ILE A 509 7.48 -14.14 28.11
C ILE A 509 6.26 -14.19 29.03
N ALA A 510 6.36 -13.55 30.19
CA ALA A 510 5.22 -13.43 31.09
C ALA A 510 4.23 -12.38 30.55
N ILE A 511 2.95 -12.54 30.85
CA ILE A 511 1.90 -11.58 30.49
C ILE A 511 1.36 -10.98 31.77
N ASN A 512 1.37 -9.65 31.87
CA ASN A 512 0.84 -8.90 32.99
C ASN A 512 -0.44 -8.17 32.58
N LEU A 513 -1.59 -8.71 32.97
CA LEU A 513 -2.87 -8.06 32.78
C LEU A 513 -3.10 -7.01 33.86
N GLY A 514 -3.58 -5.82 33.49
CA GLY A 514 -3.77 -4.69 34.40
C GLY A 514 -2.48 -3.95 34.74
N GLY A 515 -1.33 -4.39 34.23
CA GLY A 515 -0.02 -3.77 34.43
C GLY A 515 0.50 -3.07 33.17
N ALA A 516 1.39 -2.11 33.35
CA ALA A 516 2.12 -1.49 32.23
C ALA A 516 3.21 -2.43 31.68
N ASP A 517 3.64 -2.17 30.45
CA ASP A 517 4.76 -2.85 29.79
C ASP A 517 6.03 -2.88 30.66
N GLY A 518 6.68 -4.04 30.67
CA GLY A 518 7.91 -4.30 31.41
C GLY A 518 9.05 -4.76 30.50
N VAL A 519 10.20 -5.06 31.10
CA VAL A 519 11.29 -5.71 30.35
C VAL A 519 11.01 -7.21 30.28
N ASN A 520 10.95 -7.79 29.08
CA ASN A 520 10.50 -9.17 28.81
C ASN A 520 9.13 -9.51 29.42
N THR A 521 8.16 -8.60 29.33
CA THR A 521 6.82 -8.83 29.86
C THR A 521 5.79 -8.04 29.07
N LEU A 522 4.83 -8.76 28.48
CA LEU A 522 3.71 -8.15 27.78
C LEU A 522 2.75 -7.55 28.81
N GLY A 523 2.71 -6.22 28.91
CA GLY A 523 1.77 -5.50 29.76
C GLY A 523 0.51 -5.14 28.98
N LEU A 524 -0.66 -5.40 29.54
CA LEU A 524 -1.93 -4.99 28.93
C LEU A 524 -2.85 -4.41 30.00
N THR A 525 -3.00 -3.09 30.03
CA THR A 525 -3.91 -2.39 30.93
C THR A 525 -5.37 -2.50 30.45
N ASP A 526 -6.32 -2.30 31.35
CA ASP A 526 -7.75 -2.27 31.02
C ASP A 526 -8.07 -1.23 29.92
N ALA A 527 -7.43 -0.05 30.01
CA ALA A 527 -7.60 1.01 29.02
C ALA A 527 -7.07 0.63 27.62
N GLU A 528 -6.07 -0.23 27.54
CA GLU A 528 -5.57 -0.79 26.27
C GLU A 528 -6.53 -1.84 25.74
N LEU A 529 -7.04 -2.73 26.60
CA LEU A 529 -8.03 -3.74 26.22
C LEU A 529 -9.37 -3.12 25.80
N ASP A 530 -9.74 -1.95 26.33
CA ASP A 530 -10.91 -1.16 25.91
C ASP A 530 -10.86 -0.72 24.44
N THR A 531 -9.66 -0.65 23.85
CA THR A 531 -9.48 -0.34 22.41
C THR A 531 -9.84 -1.52 21.51
N VAL A 532 -9.94 -2.73 22.06
CA VAL A 532 -10.29 -3.94 21.33
C VAL A 532 -11.81 -4.08 21.23
N THR A 533 -12.31 -4.36 20.03
CA THR A 533 -13.73 -4.59 19.77
C THR A 533 -13.93 -5.87 18.98
N THR A 534 -14.54 -6.90 19.59
CA THR A 534 -14.84 -8.16 18.91
C THR A 534 -16.16 -8.75 19.37
N ALA A 535 -16.94 -9.27 18.42
CA ALA A 535 -18.18 -9.98 18.72
C ALA A 535 -17.94 -11.45 19.09
N GLY A 536 -16.76 -11.99 18.78
CA GLY A 536 -16.36 -13.34 19.17
C GLY A 536 -15.47 -13.29 20.42
N VAL A 537 -14.16 -13.52 20.26
CA VAL A 537 -13.23 -13.76 21.37
C VAL A 537 -12.06 -12.79 21.34
N LEU A 538 -11.69 -12.24 22.50
CA LEU A 538 -10.37 -11.68 22.75
C LEU A 538 -9.52 -12.78 23.37
N GLN A 539 -8.52 -13.25 22.64
CA GLN A 539 -7.52 -14.17 23.15
C GLN A 539 -6.29 -13.40 23.61
N ILE A 540 -5.77 -13.78 24.77
CA ILE A 540 -4.50 -13.26 25.29
C ILE A 540 -3.56 -14.42 25.58
N GLY A 541 -2.38 -14.37 24.96
CA GLY A 541 -1.35 -15.39 25.05
C GLY A 541 -1.57 -16.60 24.16
N HIS A 542 -0.61 -17.52 24.23
CA HIS A 542 -0.54 -18.76 23.47
C HIS A 542 0.08 -19.90 24.30
N PRO A 543 0.07 -21.16 23.83
CA PRO A 543 0.55 -22.31 24.61
C PRO A 543 2.03 -22.28 25.02
N ASP A 544 2.87 -21.44 24.40
CA ASP A 544 4.27 -21.29 24.78
C ASP A 544 4.54 -19.99 25.58
N SER A 545 3.51 -19.17 25.82
CA SER A 545 3.60 -18.02 26.72
C SER A 545 3.98 -18.47 28.15
N GLY A 546 4.67 -17.57 28.85
CA GLY A 546 4.91 -17.69 30.29
C GLY A 546 3.66 -17.43 31.12
N ASP A 547 3.82 -17.30 32.44
CA ASP A 547 2.69 -17.07 33.35
C ASP A 547 1.89 -15.82 32.96
N ILE A 548 0.56 -15.92 32.98
CA ILE A 548 -0.36 -14.78 32.92
C ILE A 548 -0.64 -14.37 34.37
N THR A 549 -0.29 -13.14 34.74
CA THR A 549 -0.56 -12.58 36.08
C THR A 549 -1.50 -11.40 35.95
N VAL A 550 -2.60 -11.41 36.70
CA VAL A 550 -3.55 -10.29 36.75
C VAL A 550 -3.17 -9.38 37.91
N LEU A 551 -2.75 -8.15 37.61
CA LEU A 551 -2.20 -7.18 38.56
C LEU A 551 -3.19 -6.07 38.96
N ASP A 552 -4.18 -5.83 38.12
CA ASP A 552 -5.27 -4.88 38.36
C ASP A 552 -6.52 -5.36 37.60
N ARG A 553 -7.66 -4.74 37.88
CA ARG A 553 -8.94 -5.12 37.30
C ARG A 553 -8.96 -4.97 35.78
N ILE A 554 -9.48 -6.00 35.11
CA ILE A 554 -9.72 -6.09 33.67
C ILE A 554 -11.22 -6.24 33.40
N ASN A 555 -11.80 -5.26 32.72
CA ASN A 555 -13.19 -5.21 32.27
C ASN A 555 -13.27 -4.55 30.87
N PRO A 556 -12.81 -5.24 29.81
CA PRO A 556 -12.75 -4.65 28.48
C PRO A 556 -14.15 -4.30 27.96
N ALA A 557 -14.40 -3.02 27.70
CA ALA A 557 -15.73 -2.46 27.49
C ALA A 557 -16.49 -3.03 26.27
N ASN A 558 -15.76 -3.54 25.27
CA ASN A 558 -16.31 -3.95 23.97
C ASN A 558 -16.07 -5.44 23.66
N VAL A 559 -15.79 -6.24 24.69
CA VAL A 559 -15.55 -7.68 24.58
C VAL A 559 -16.43 -8.42 25.58
N SER A 560 -17.10 -9.49 25.14
CA SER A 560 -17.93 -10.32 26.04
C SER A 560 -17.28 -11.63 26.45
N THR A 561 -16.34 -12.12 25.63
CA THR A 561 -15.64 -13.39 25.84
C THR A 561 -14.14 -13.17 25.81
N VAL A 562 -13.47 -13.50 26.91
CA VAL A 562 -12.01 -13.50 27.01
C VAL A 562 -11.52 -14.94 27.11
N ASP A 563 -10.45 -15.22 26.40
CA ASP A 563 -9.72 -16.48 26.42
C ASP A 563 -8.28 -16.22 26.85
N LEU A 564 -7.87 -16.81 27.97
CA LEU A 564 -6.51 -16.75 28.47
C LEU A 564 -5.81 -18.06 28.13
N GLU A 565 -4.75 -18.00 27.33
CA GLU A 565 -3.99 -19.18 26.92
C GLU A 565 -2.51 -19.05 27.29
N THR A 566 -1.98 -20.03 28.03
CA THR A 566 -0.59 -20.02 28.50
C THR A 566 -0.05 -21.43 28.76
N GLY A 567 1.25 -21.63 28.49
CA GLY A 567 2.00 -22.80 28.94
C GLY A 567 2.37 -22.78 30.43
N GLY A 568 2.29 -21.59 31.04
CA GLY A 568 2.53 -21.33 32.46
C GLY A 568 1.28 -21.43 33.32
N LYS A 569 1.21 -20.58 34.34
CA LYS A 569 0.06 -20.42 35.24
C LYS A 569 -0.78 -19.22 34.86
N VAL A 570 -2.03 -19.22 35.29
CA VAL A 570 -2.83 -17.99 35.41
C VAL A 570 -2.93 -17.64 36.89
N LEU A 571 -2.43 -16.47 37.26
CA LEU A 571 -2.23 -16.04 38.65
C LEU A 571 -3.03 -14.78 38.95
N ASP A 572 -3.54 -14.72 40.18
CA ASP A 572 -3.86 -13.44 40.79
C ASP A 572 -2.57 -12.84 41.37
N GLY A 573 -2.27 -11.62 40.98
CA GLY A 573 -1.12 -10.85 41.44
C GLY A 573 -1.51 -9.56 42.14
N ASP A 574 -2.81 -9.28 42.27
CA ASP A 574 -3.27 -8.18 43.10
C ASP A 574 -3.15 -8.57 44.59
N ALA A 575 -3.25 -7.60 45.48
CA ALA A 575 -3.10 -7.83 46.93
C ALA A 575 -4.46 -7.87 47.67
N PHE A 576 -5.57 -7.88 46.94
CA PHE A 576 -6.90 -7.60 47.48
C PHE A 576 -7.97 -8.41 46.76
N SER A 577 -8.91 -9.02 47.48
CA SER A 577 -10.01 -9.75 46.82
C SER A 577 -11.00 -8.82 46.07
N VAL A 578 -10.65 -8.35 44.86
CA VAL A 578 -11.35 -7.33 44.09
C VAL A 578 -11.62 -7.76 42.64
N SER A 579 -12.22 -8.94 42.42
CA SER A 579 -12.72 -9.38 41.09
C SER A 579 -11.87 -8.88 39.88
N PRO A 580 -10.59 -9.26 39.77
CA PRO A 580 -9.65 -8.68 38.82
C PRO A 580 -9.97 -9.04 37.37
N ILE A 581 -10.84 -10.02 37.08
CA ILE A 581 -11.38 -10.27 35.74
C ILE A 581 -12.92 -10.17 35.76
N GLU A 582 -13.47 -9.17 35.06
CA GLU A 582 -14.90 -8.88 34.98
C GLU A 582 -15.37 -8.95 33.51
N VAL A 583 -15.85 -10.12 33.08
CA VAL A 583 -16.34 -10.38 31.72
C VAL A 583 -17.54 -11.32 31.72
N THR A 584 -18.32 -11.40 30.64
CA THR A 584 -19.47 -12.32 30.61
C THR A 584 -19.02 -13.79 30.55
N ASN A 585 -18.08 -14.09 29.65
CA ASN A 585 -17.58 -15.44 29.43
C ASN A 585 -16.05 -15.45 29.55
N LEU A 586 -15.50 -16.38 30.31
CA LEU A 586 -14.06 -16.57 30.48
C LEU A 586 -13.68 -18.01 30.16
N ALA A 587 -12.76 -18.19 29.23
CA ALA A 587 -12.04 -19.43 29.00
C ALA A 587 -10.62 -19.31 29.55
N ILE A 588 -10.14 -20.37 30.22
CA ILE A 588 -8.76 -20.43 30.74
C ILE A 588 -8.11 -21.73 30.28
N ARG A 589 -7.02 -21.61 29.53
CA ARG A 589 -6.17 -22.72 29.08
C ARG A 589 -4.80 -22.55 29.72
N ALA A 590 -4.51 -23.34 30.75
CA ALA A 590 -3.28 -23.23 31.54
C ALA A 590 -2.45 -24.51 31.50
N GLY A 591 -1.13 -24.35 31.41
CA GLY A 591 -0.21 -25.48 31.41
C GLY A 591 0.12 -26.01 32.82
N THR A 592 0.25 -25.13 33.81
CA THR A 592 0.82 -25.50 35.12
C THR A 592 0.05 -25.01 36.35
N GLY A 593 -1.14 -24.42 36.16
CA GLY A 593 -2.08 -24.11 37.23
C GLY A 593 -2.92 -22.86 36.99
N ILE A 594 -4.01 -22.74 37.74
CA ILE A 594 -4.88 -21.56 37.83
C ILE A 594 -4.97 -21.19 39.30
N GLY A 595 -4.56 -19.99 39.68
CA GLY A 595 -4.38 -19.57 41.07
C GLY A 595 -3.18 -20.26 41.75
N THR A 596 -3.09 -20.09 43.06
CA THR A 596 -2.07 -20.70 43.92
C THR A 596 -2.71 -21.32 45.17
N ALA A 597 -1.90 -22.00 45.99
CA ALA A 597 -2.39 -22.57 47.24
C ALA A 597 -2.63 -21.51 48.34
N LEU A 598 -2.15 -20.28 48.13
CA LEU A 598 -2.26 -19.19 49.08
C LEU A 598 -3.21 -18.09 48.61
N ASP A 599 -3.59 -18.14 47.33
CA ASP A 599 -4.32 -17.08 46.66
C ASP A 599 -5.11 -17.68 45.49
N ASP A 600 -6.41 -17.41 45.47
CA ASP A 600 -7.30 -17.87 44.41
C ASP A 600 -7.17 -16.95 43.19
N LEU A 601 -7.53 -17.43 42.00
CA LEU A 601 -7.79 -16.51 40.89
C LEU A 601 -9.19 -15.91 41.07
N ASP A 602 -9.24 -14.63 41.39
CA ASP A 602 -10.49 -13.92 41.59
C ASP A 602 -11.17 -13.58 40.24
N VAL A 603 -12.47 -13.84 40.12
CA VAL A 603 -13.23 -13.61 38.88
C VAL A 603 -14.69 -13.16 39.14
N GLU A 604 -15.20 -12.29 38.28
CA GLU A 604 -16.62 -11.92 38.23
C GLU A 604 -17.16 -12.20 36.82
N VAL A 605 -17.58 -13.46 36.61
CA VAL A 605 -18.00 -13.97 35.29
C VAL A 605 -19.30 -14.74 35.37
N SER A 606 -20.12 -14.65 34.31
CA SER A 606 -21.36 -15.45 34.22
C SER A 606 -21.07 -16.88 33.79
N ASN A 607 -20.15 -17.06 32.84
CA ASN A 607 -19.76 -18.35 32.30
C ASN A 607 -18.25 -18.54 32.40
N LEU A 608 -17.83 -19.69 32.94
CA LEU A 608 -16.43 -20.08 33.07
C LEU A 608 -16.21 -21.43 32.38
N ALA A 609 -15.13 -21.55 31.63
CA ALA A 609 -14.56 -22.82 31.21
C ALA A 609 -13.06 -22.84 31.51
N PHE A 610 -12.52 -23.98 31.93
CA PHE A 610 -11.08 -24.12 32.14
C PHE A 610 -10.54 -25.47 31.65
N SER A 611 -9.34 -25.46 31.08
CA SER A 611 -8.55 -26.64 30.78
C SER A 611 -7.16 -26.45 31.35
N ASN A 612 -6.88 -27.16 32.44
CA ASN A 612 -5.60 -27.09 33.13
C ASN A 612 -4.84 -28.41 32.98
N ALA A 613 -3.64 -28.35 32.40
CA ALA A 613 -2.85 -29.54 32.08
C ALA A 613 -2.11 -30.13 33.30
N ALA A 614 -1.72 -29.29 34.27
CA ALA A 614 -1.04 -29.71 35.50
C ALA A 614 -1.20 -28.67 36.61
N GLY A 615 -0.84 -29.00 37.85
CA GLY A 615 -0.95 -28.09 38.99
C GLY A 615 -2.36 -28.00 39.58
N LEU A 616 -2.64 -26.97 40.36
CA LEU A 616 -3.95 -26.79 40.97
C LEU A 616 -4.83 -25.85 40.13
N VAL A 617 -6.14 -25.90 40.35
CA VAL A 617 -7.10 -24.87 39.95
C VAL A 617 -7.70 -24.33 41.23
N SER A 618 -7.53 -23.04 41.51
CA SER A 618 -8.08 -22.31 42.66
C SER A 618 -8.70 -21.04 42.13
N ILE A 619 -10.02 -20.91 42.26
CA ILE A 619 -10.79 -19.80 41.68
C ILE A 619 -11.80 -19.31 42.72
N GLN A 620 -11.89 -17.99 42.90
CA GLN A 620 -12.90 -17.36 43.73
C GLN A 620 -13.82 -16.48 42.88
N GLY A 621 -15.12 -16.78 42.93
CA GLY A 621 -16.19 -16.02 42.30
C GLY A 621 -16.92 -15.10 43.26
N PHE A 622 -17.44 -13.99 42.75
CA PHE A 622 -18.18 -13.01 43.57
C PHE A 622 -19.70 -13.03 43.33
N THR A 623 -20.13 -13.56 42.19
CA THR A 623 -21.54 -13.63 41.77
C THR A 623 -21.91 -15.05 41.33
N ASP A 624 -23.16 -15.22 40.88
CA ASP A 624 -23.59 -16.44 40.19
C ASP A 624 -22.62 -16.78 39.04
N MET A 625 -22.18 -18.03 38.98
CA MET A 625 -21.24 -18.53 37.98
C MET A 625 -21.73 -19.85 37.42
N THR A 626 -21.66 -20.00 36.11
CA THR A 626 -21.95 -21.25 35.43
C THR A 626 -20.66 -21.82 34.83
N ILE A 627 -20.31 -23.05 35.19
CA ILE A 627 -19.33 -23.83 34.43
C ILE A 627 -20.00 -24.26 33.13
N ALA A 628 -19.67 -23.59 32.04
CA ALA A 628 -20.34 -23.70 30.74
C ALA A 628 -19.33 -23.97 29.62
N ALA A 629 -19.82 -24.19 28.40
CA ALA A 629 -18.95 -24.21 27.24
C ALA A 629 -18.59 -22.77 26.86
N VAL A 630 -17.30 -22.45 26.91
CA VAL A 630 -16.76 -21.14 26.52
C VAL A 630 -15.62 -21.37 25.54
N ASP A 631 -15.64 -20.60 24.45
CA ASP A 631 -14.62 -20.63 23.41
C ASP A 631 -14.15 -22.03 22.95
N GLY A 632 -15.11 -22.90 22.62
CA GLY A 632 -14.79 -24.26 22.15
C GLY A 632 -14.32 -25.24 23.23
N LEU A 633 -14.06 -24.82 24.48
CA LEU A 633 -13.98 -25.75 25.61
C LEU A 633 -15.38 -26.29 25.89
N ALA A 634 -15.66 -27.49 25.40
CA ALA A 634 -16.94 -28.17 25.64
C ALA A 634 -17.08 -28.72 27.07
N THR A 635 -15.97 -28.85 27.80
CA THR A 635 -15.89 -29.36 29.17
C THR A 635 -14.88 -28.54 29.96
N SER A 636 -15.02 -28.57 31.30
CA SER A 636 -13.98 -28.05 32.19
C SER A 636 -13.16 -29.18 32.79
N SER A 637 -11.84 -29.03 32.84
CA SER A 637 -10.94 -30.11 33.24
C SER A 637 -9.70 -29.62 33.96
N ASN A 638 -9.30 -30.38 34.98
CA ASN A 638 -8.02 -30.23 35.65
C ASN A 638 -7.29 -31.58 35.69
N ALA A 639 -6.19 -31.68 34.94
CA ALA A 639 -5.31 -32.85 34.92
C ALA A 639 -4.23 -32.82 36.02
N GLY A 640 -4.28 -31.85 36.94
CA GLY A 640 -3.36 -31.72 38.06
C GLY A 640 -3.91 -32.15 39.44
N THR A 641 -3.51 -31.46 40.50
CA THR A 641 -3.55 -32.00 41.89
C THR A 641 -4.83 -31.70 42.67
N THR A 642 -5.44 -30.53 42.46
CA THR A 642 -6.62 -30.09 43.20
C THR A 642 -7.42 -29.08 42.40
N THR A 643 -8.74 -29.14 42.44
CA THR A 643 -9.67 -28.16 41.89
C THR A 643 -10.49 -27.57 43.04
N ALA A 644 -10.33 -26.29 43.33
CA ALA A 644 -11.07 -25.55 44.32
C ALA A 644 -11.81 -24.39 43.63
N ILE A 645 -13.12 -24.32 43.79
CA ILE A 645 -13.89 -23.14 43.38
C ILE A 645 -14.72 -22.67 44.58
N GLU A 646 -14.50 -21.42 44.98
CA GLU A 646 -15.30 -20.73 45.98
C GLU A 646 -16.17 -19.67 45.30
N ILE A 647 -17.40 -19.48 45.75
CA ILE A 647 -18.23 -18.33 45.38
C ILE A 647 -18.75 -17.70 46.66
N LEU A 648 -18.38 -16.46 46.91
CA LEU A 648 -18.71 -15.75 48.15
C LEU A 648 -20.21 -15.46 48.27
N SER A 649 -20.85 -15.12 47.16
CA SER A 649 -22.30 -14.92 47.08
C SER A 649 -22.86 -15.36 45.73
N GLY A 650 -23.84 -16.26 45.75
CA GLY A 650 -24.53 -16.71 44.54
C GLY A 650 -24.65 -18.21 44.43
N GLU A 651 -24.90 -18.67 43.21
CA GLU A 651 -25.03 -20.05 42.80
C GLU A 651 -23.90 -20.49 41.85
N LEU A 652 -23.33 -21.68 42.09
CA LEU A 652 -22.46 -22.36 41.13
C LEU A 652 -23.27 -23.39 40.36
N THR A 653 -23.37 -23.22 39.05
CA THR A 653 -24.06 -24.16 38.16
C THR A 653 -23.08 -24.93 37.29
N PHE A 654 -23.12 -26.25 37.30
CA PHE A 654 -22.38 -27.09 36.36
C PHE A 654 -23.26 -27.41 35.15
N ALA A 655 -23.09 -26.65 34.06
CA ALA A 655 -23.84 -26.82 32.82
C ALA A 655 -23.11 -27.66 31.76
N VAL A 656 -21.85 -28.02 31.99
CA VAL A 656 -21.07 -28.97 31.18
C VAL A 656 -20.35 -29.99 32.06
N ASP A 657 -19.89 -31.08 31.46
CA ASP A 657 -19.09 -32.06 32.20
C ASP A 657 -17.82 -31.39 32.75
N THR A 658 -17.60 -31.60 34.05
CA THR A 658 -16.45 -31.06 34.77
C THR A 658 -15.65 -32.20 35.37
N SER A 659 -14.34 -32.19 35.15
CA SER A 659 -13.46 -33.24 35.62
C SER A 659 -12.26 -32.70 36.38
N SER A 660 -11.90 -33.39 37.45
CA SER A 660 -10.66 -33.19 38.16
C SER A 660 -9.96 -34.54 38.27
N THR A 661 -8.68 -34.60 37.99
CA THR A 661 -7.88 -35.78 38.36
C THR A 661 -7.71 -35.76 39.87
N GLY A 662 -7.12 -34.69 40.41
CA GLY A 662 -7.00 -34.41 41.84
C GLY A 662 -8.30 -34.19 42.62
N ASP A 663 -8.17 -33.94 43.93
CA ASP A 663 -9.30 -33.59 44.81
C ASP A 663 -10.08 -32.41 44.25
N ALA A 664 -11.41 -32.42 44.34
CA ALA A 664 -12.28 -31.31 43.93
C ALA A 664 -13.10 -30.82 45.12
N THR A 665 -13.03 -29.52 45.44
CA THR A 665 -13.81 -28.90 46.51
C THR A 665 -14.55 -27.67 45.98
N PHE A 666 -15.86 -27.64 46.17
CA PHE A 666 -16.71 -26.53 45.75
C PHE A 666 -17.38 -25.92 46.98
N THR A 667 -17.12 -24.64 47.26
CA THR A 667 -17.61 -23.96 48.47
C THR A 667 -18.45 -22.75 48.09
N VAL A 668 -19.77 -22.87 48.16
CA VAL A 668 -20.71 -21.81 47.73
C VAL A 668 -22.03 -21.90 48.51
N PRO A 669 -22.87 -20.86 48.53
CA PRO A 669 -24.20 -20.94 49.15
C PRO A 669 -25.11 -22.01 48.53
N ILE A 670 -25.18 -22.06 47.19
CA ILE A 670 -26.05 -22.95 46.40
C ILE A 670 -25.23 -23.58 45.26
N ILE A 671 -25.34 -24.91 45.10
CA ILE A 671 -24.77 -25.62 43.96
C ILE A 671 -25.88 -26.24 43.15
N THR A 672 -25.83 -26.09 41.83
CA THR A 672 -26.68 -26.83 40.89
C THR A 672 -25.81 -27.65 39.96
N VAL A 673 -25.96 -28.98 40.02
CA VAL A 673 -25.25 -29.93 39.18
C VAL A 673 -26.18 -30.32 38.03
N GLY A 674 -26.06 -29.64 36.89
CA GLY A 674 -26.84 -29.94 35.69
C GLY A 674 -26.23 -31.03 34.81
N ASN A 675 -24.90 -31.14 34.82
CA ASN A 675 -24.10 -32.15 34.10
C ASN A 675 -23.10 -32.84 35.02
N SER A 676 -22.34 -33.82 34.51
CA SER A 676 -21.55 -34.71 35.36
C SER A 676 -20.35 -34.00 35.99
N VAL A 677 -20.08 -34.28 37.26
CA VAL A 677 -18.86 -33.83 37.95
C VAL A 677 -18.07 -35.05 38.41
N THR A 678 -16.86 -35.19 37.88
CA THR A 678 -16.06 -36.42 38.03
C THR A 678 -14.69 -36.14 38.64
N VAL A 679 -14.29 -36.96 39.62
CA VAL A 679 -12.94 -37.04 40.18
C VAL A 679 -12.28 -38.37 39.82
N ASN A 680 -11.19 -38.32 39.06
CA ASN A 680 -10.57 -39.47 38.37
C ASN A 680 -9.22 -39.93 38.94
N THR A 681 -8.95 -39.78 40.24
CA THR A 681 -7.67 -40.20 40.86
C THR A 681 -7.66 -41.60 41.45
N SER A 682 -6.51 -42.27 41.30
CA SER A 682 -6.14 -43.48 42.04
C SER A 682 -4.83 -43.22 42.82
N PRO A 683 -4.76 -43.45 44.15
CA PRO A 683 -5.77 -43.96 45.06
C PRO A 683 -6.32 -42.86 46.01
N ALA A 684 -7.61 -42.53 45.85
CA ALA A 684 -8.43 -41.58 46.62
C ALA A 684 -8.34 -40.10 46.18
N GLY A 685 -9.28 -39.70 45.32
CA GLY A 685 -9.66 -38.31 45.15
C GLY A 685 -11.00 -38.05 45.82
N THR A 686 -11.09 -36.96 46.58
CA THR A 686 -12.30 -36.49 47.24
C THR A 686 -13.04 -35.51 46.34
N LEU A 687 -14.36 -35.65 46.26
CA LEU A 687 -15.28 -34.70 45.65
C LEU A 687 -16.15 -34.09 46.75
N ALA A 688 -15.88 -32.85 47.15
CA ALA A 688 -16.51 -32.18 48.27
C ALA A 688 -17.42 -31.02 47.82
N PHE A 689 -18.68 -31.08 48.23
CA PHE A 689 -19.70 -30.05 47.99
C PHE A 689 -20.07 -29.33 49.30
N ASN A 690 -19.43 -28.20 49.56
CA ASN A 690 -19.64 -27.37 50.74
C ASN A 690 -20.67 -26.28 50.45
N ALA A 691 -21.96 -26.64 50.48
CA ALA A 691 -23.05 -25.70 50.26
C ALA A 691 -24.18 -25.83 51.28
N THR A 692 -25.07 -24.84 51.32
CA THR A 692 -26.30 -24.94 52.14
C THR A 692 -27.36 -25.76 51.42
N THR A 693 -27.46 -25.57 50.10
CA THR A 693 -28.39 -26.23 49.20
C THR A 693 -27.63 -26.83 48.02
N VAL A 694 -27.89 -28.09 47.69
CA VAL A 694 -27.37 -28.72 46.47
C VAL A 694 -28.54 -29.25 45.64
N ASN A 695 -28.65 -28.81 44.40
CA ASN A 695 -29.60 -29.30 43.41
C ASN A 695 -28.87 -30.28 42.49
N LEU A 696 -29.23 -31.55 42.53
CA LEU A 696 -28.59 -32.62 41.77
C LEU A 696 -29.50 -33.08 40.62
N ASP A 697 -29.03 -32.92 39.40
CA ASP A 697 -29.62 -33.49 38.19
C ASP A 697 -28.59 -34.35 37.42
N GLY A 698 -27.35 -33.86 37.32
CA GLY A 698 -26.20 -34.58 36.77
C GLY A 698 -25.62 -35.65 37.71
N ASN A 699 -24.76 -36.51 37.16
CA ASN A 699 -24.08 -37.58 37.90
C ASN A 699 -22.86 -37.07 38.68
N LEU A 700 -22.65 -37.54 39.92
CA LEU A 700 -21.41 -37.32 40.65
C LEU A 700 -20.57 -38.60 40.63
N SER A 701 -19.26 -38.47 40.41
CA SER A 701 -18.38 -39.64 40.38
C SER A 701 -17.06 -39.36 41.08
N ALA A 702 -16.72 -40.18 42.06
CA ALA A 702 -15.42 -40.17 42.73
C ALA A 702 -14.98 -41.61 43.06
N VAL A 703 -13.69 -41.80 43.30
CA VAL A 703 -13.13 -43.12 43.63
C VAL A 703 -13.33 -43.44 45.12
N ALA A 704 -13.92 -44.61 45.42
CA ALA A 704 -14.05 -45.21 46.77
C ALA A 704 -14.83 -44.38 47.82
N ASP A 705 -16.13 -44.14 47.60
CA ASP A 705 -17.01 -43.35 48.48
C ASP A 705 -16.43 -41.94 48.79
N GLY A 706 -15.66 -41.39 47.85
CA GLY A 706 -14.97 -40.11 48.00
C GLY A 706 -15.87 -38.88 47.84
N ILE A 707 -17.19 -39.06 47.70
CA ILE A 707 -18.15 -37.95 47.63
C ILE A 707 -18.49 -37.52 49.05
N THR A 708 -18.37 -36.23 49.34
CA THR A 708 -18.70 -35.66 50.65
C THR A 708 -19.41 -34.31 50.49
N GLY A 709 -20.15 -33.87 51.50
CA GLY A 709 -20.70 -32.53 51.49
C GLY A 709 -21.28 -32.08 52.83
N THR A 710 -21.67 -30.81 52.88
CA THR A 710 -22.25 -30.17 54.07
C THR A 710 -23.68 -29.68 53.84
N ALA A 711 -24.34 -30.15 52.79
CA ALA A 711 -25.64 -29.66 52.36
C ALA A 711 -26.72 -29.90 53.43
N THR A 712 -27.42 -28.84 53.85
CA THR A 712 -28.58 -28.96 54.75
C THR A 712 -29.87 -29.32 54.01
N THR A 713 -29.91 -29.00 52.71
CA THR A 713 -30.97 -29.38 51.78
C THR A 713 -30.32 -29.91 50.51
N VAL A 714 -30.72 -31.10 50.08
CA VAL A 714 -30.36 -31.66 48.78
C VAL A 714 -31.63 -31.91 47.99
N ASN A 715 -31.75 -31.33 46.80
CA ASN A 715 -32.87 -31.53 45.90
C ASN A 715 -32.42 -32.41 44.74
N VAL A 716 -32.92 -33.64 44.65
CA VAL A 716 -32.65 -34.53 43.52
C VAL A 716 -33.73 -34.31 42.46
N ILE A 717 -33.35 -33.64 41.39
CA ILE A 717 -34.20 -33.24 40.27
C ILE A 717 -34.13 -34.40 39.28
N GLY A 718 -35.08 -35.35 39.32
CA GLY A 718 -35.03 -36.60 38.55
C GLY A 718 -35.24 -36.45 37.03
N SER A 719 -34.49 -35.57 36.39
CA SER A 719 -34.49 -35.34 34.95
C SER A 719 -33.69 -36.44 34.20
N THR A 720 -33.37 -36.24 32.93
CA THR A 720 -32.51 -37.12 32.13
C THR A 720 -31.02 -37.07 32.50
N GLY A 721 -30.62 -36.27 33.51
CA GLY A 721 -29.23 -35.97 33.85
C GLY A 721 -28.44 -37.08 34.56
N GLY A 722 -29.11 -38.15 35.01
CA GLY A 722 -28.44 -39.33 35.55
C GLY A 722 -28.05 -39.25 37.03
N ALA A 723 -28.60 -38.30 37.80
CA ALA A 723 -28.39 -38.21 39.25
C ALA A 723 -28.63 -39.56 39.98
N GLU A 724 -27.67 -39.92 40.84
CA GLU A 724 -27.82 -41.04 41.77
C GLU A 724 -28.35 -40.55 43.12
N LEU A 725 -29.28 -41.31 43.70
CA LEU A 725 -29.80 -40.98 45.03
C LEU A 725 -28.74 -41.19 46.13
N GLN A 726 -27.73 -42.03 45.88
CA GLN A 726 -26.62 -42.24 46.80
C GLN A 726 -25.75 -40.98 46.90
N ASP A 727 -25.41 -40.36 45.76
CA ASP A 727 -24.69 -39.09 45.70
C ASP A 727 -25.39 -38.00 46.55
N ALA A 728 -26.72 -37.96 46.48
CA ALA A 728 -27.51 -37.03 47.26
C ALA A 728 -27.40 -37.26 48.78
N VAL A 729 -27.24 -38.51 49.21
CA VAL A 729 -27.01 -38.87 50.62
C VAL A 729 -25.57 -38.53 51.02
N ASP A 730 -24.61 -38.78 50.15
CA ASP A 730 -23.18 -38.56 50.43
C ASP A 730 -22.84 -37.06 50.55
N VAL A 731 -23.53 -36.21 49.78
CA VAL A 731 -23.41 -34.74 49.86
C VAL A 731 -24.20 -34.13 51.04
N ALA A 732 -25.18 -34.85 51.58
CA ALA A 732 -26.05 -34.36 52.65
C ALA A 732 -25.38 -34.39 54.02
N ALA A 733 -25.42 -33.28 54.76
CA ALA A 733 -24.99 -33.25 56.15
C ALA A 733 -25.89 -34.14 57.04
N ALA A 734 -25.36 -34.57 58.19
CA ALA A 734 -26.16 -35.32 59.16
C ALA A 734 -27.41 -34.52 59.62
N GLY A 735 -28.60 -35.08 59.39
CA GLY A 735 -29.87 -34.43 59.70
C GLY A 735 -30.41 -33.48 58.62
N ALA A 736 -29.77 -33.44 57.45
CA ALA A 736 -30.23 -32.70 56.28
C ALA A 736 -31.51 -33.29 55.67
N THR A 737 -32.18 -32.49 54.85
CA THR A 737 -33.36 -32.91 54.08
C THR A 737 -32.96 -33.26 52.65
N VAL A 738 -33.22 -34.50 52.22
CA VAL A 738 -33.10 -34.91 50.82
C VAL A 738 -34.49 -34.94 50.21
N ASN A 739 -34.78 -33.97 49.33
CA ASN A 739 -36.02 -33.90 48.56
C ASN A 739 -35.81 -34.65 47.24
N VAL A 740 -36.63 -35.66 46.99
CA VAL A 740 -36.58 -36.42 45.74
C VAL A 740 -37.76 -36.02 44.87
N GLY A 741 -37.47 -35.46 43.68
CA GLY A 741 -38.48 -35.11 42.70
C GLY A 741 -39.13 -36.32 42.02
N ASP A 742 -40.14 -36.08 41.19
CA ASP A 742 -40.68 -37.12 40.32
C ASP A 742 -39.69 -37.41 39.17
N GLY A 743 -39.30 -38.67 38.94
CA GLY A 743 -38.29 -38.99 37.92
C GLY A 743 -37.78 -40.42 37.90
N THR A 744 -36.78 -40.68 37.05
CA THR A 744 -36.02 -41.95 37.02
C THR A 744 -34.62 -41.69 37.54
N PHE A 745 -34.19 -42.45 38.55
CA PHE A 745 -32.89 -42.26 39.21
C PHE A 745 -32.00 -43.47 38.98
N ALA A 746 -30.69 -43.22 38.92
CA ALA A 746 -29.68 -44.26 38.83
C ALA A 746 -29.28 -44.76 40.24
N GLY A 747 -28.88 -46.04 40.32
CA GLY A 747 -28.37 -46.65 41.56
C GLY A 747 -29.41 -47.15 42.58
N ASN A 748 -28.93 -47.91 43.56
CA ASN A 748 -29.68 -48.27 44.77
C ASN A 748 -29.17 -47.38 45.92
N VAL A 749 -30.07 -46.87 46.78
CA VAL A 749 -29.68 -46.18 48.01
C VAL A 749 -29.26 -47.21 49.06
N ALA A 750 -28.01 -47.16 49.51
CA ALA A 750 -27.56 -47.86 50.71
C ALA A 750 -27.74 -46.93 51.91
N VAL A 751 -28.75 -47.21 52.74
CA VAL A 751 -29.07 -46.44 53.96
C VAL A 751 -28.19 -46.85 55.12
#